data_AF-D4B830-F1
#
_entry.id   AF-D4B830-F1
#
_cell.length_a   1.000
_cell.length_b   1.000
_cell.length_c   1.000
_cell.angle_alpha   90.00
_cell.angle_beta   90.00
_cell.angle_gamma   90.00
#
_symmetry.space_group_name_H-M   'P 1'
#
loop_
_entity.id
_entity.type
_entity.pdbx_description
1 polymer ?
#
loop_
_entity_poly.entity_id
_entity_poly.type
_entity_poly.pdbx_seq_one_letter_code
_entity_poly.pdbx_strand_id
1 'polypeptide(L)'
;MEITMKEAELRDLLCENLSVLEEGLVLLKKEQYIPNHLGTRSFIDIYAKDKHNHHVLIEVKRSNEAAREAINEVIKYVEGVKIHLGARDDEIRVIIASTKWDELLVPYSRFVNETNISIIGLHLYIDEKKITSEKISILNFNKGRFIAPWYDVYWYKNQNSLYHGIDTIKKDLISKNALDFIITIFKATTPIPSPSKERRIKIIQSFHGAIKNVPQELFDYIVIVSIQARTTKEYISMIQSKDHTPEELDDIFSFAEDMDEDERLAYLHENAMESHNIDYDDFEIGYPAKILSIMNNHNIQKEKIIRNGHFSRNKLLTDEIILSEVCGYSGNSDQLLMRNIETNNKAHLSSLKDDIETVLALNPVWKGHLVKIINEIEKNHPSHIVEFKLSFPCSGIFSLYYFLKNEDYNHLPSYFLTVKEKDGVILKEYFGFLQDNGIRKNFKEIIDTYYSGDLQKLLFTVTWGGRDERDIDILEDSGLSYRSFCFNGTEKEVLYTLRDERWKTVKSADLSLASYINNNESLIAEMISEISFFDQGDVFSAPEIDTHIIIERSEVEKKDISKLLVFFDLAISSKSAMRYFQGKIDLSFNGYDHDPELYEIKEIRDYAQIINQQIPHLFFFLNPKGVCGIIKILYLCFCEVTSIQNNLHGKSYININPNNIDILLNQQNLGIEQLAELCGASPELIKKSIDETLPRK
;
A
#
# COMPACT_ATOMS: atom_id res chain seq x y z
N MET A 1 35.76 -49.62 25.90
CA MET A 1 36.18 -48.64 26.92
C MET A 1 36.32 -47.32 26.20
N GLU A 2 35.35 -46.41 26.35
CA GLU A 2 35.50 -45.04 25.84
C GLU A 2 36.66 -44.39 26.59
N ILE A 3 37.69 -43.99 25.86
CA ILE A 3 38.76 -43.14 26.39
C ILE A 3 38.12 -41.77 26.63
N THR A 4 37.82 -41.46 27.89
CA THR A 4 37.29 -40.15 28.30
C THR A 4 38.41 -39.11 28.30
N MET A 5 38.76 -38.62 27.11
CA MET A 5 39.66 -37.48 26.91
C MET A 5 39.10 -36.25 27.62
N LYS A 6 39.92 -35.60 28.46
CA LYS A 6 39.55 -34.39 29.22
C LYS A 6 39.69 -33.11 28.38
N GLU A 7 39.03 -32.04 28.79
CA GLU A 7 39.10 -30.72 28.12
C GLU A 7 40.54 -30.20 27.97
N ALA A 8 41.37 -30.33 29.01
CA ALA A 8 42.77 -29.96 28.95
C ALA A 8 43.58 -30.77 27.91
N GLU A 9 43.30 -32.06 27.77
CA GLU A 9 43.96 -32.92 26.77
C GLU A 9 43.51 -32.56 25.35
N LEU A 10 42.22 -32.25 25.17
CA LEU A 10 41.67 -31.78 23.89
C LEU A 10 42.32 -30.46 23.47
N ARG A 11 42.42 -29.49 24.38
CA ARG A 11 43.10 -28.22 24.14
C ARG A 11 44.55 -28.41 23.74
N ASP A 12 45.26 -29.32 24.40
CA ASP A 12 46.68 -29.59 24.13
C ASP A 12 46.86 -30.18 22.72
N LEU A 13 45.99 -31.10 22.31
CA LEU A 13 45.95 -31.61 20.94
C LEU A 13 45.62 -30.53 19.91
N LEU A 14 44.69 -29.61 20.21
CA LEU A 14 44.38 -28.47 19.34
C LEU A 14 45.59 -27.52 19.18
N CYS A 15 46.37 -27.31 20.24
CA CYS A 15 47.57 -26.47 20.19
C CYS A 15 48.67 -27.05 19.29
N GLU A 16 48.74 -28.38 19.16
CA GLU A 16 49.68 -29.04 18.24
C GLU A 16 49.31 -28.81 16.77
N ASN A 17 48.02 -28.64 16.47
CA ASN A 17 47.56 -28.34 15.12
C ASN A 17 46.28 -27.47 15.09
N LEU A 18 46.47 -26.14 15.13
CA LEU A 18 45.37 -25.19 15.01
C LEU A 18 44.72 -25.15 13.62
N SER A 19 45.35 -25.73 12.59
CA SER A 19 44.77 -25.78 11.24
C SER A 19 43.45 -26.56 11.19
N VAL A 20 43.18 -27.38 12.20
CA VAL A 20 41.91 -28.10 12.35
C VAL A 20 40.75 -27.16 12.67
N LEU A 21 41.03 -25.98 13.22
CA LEU A 21 40.02 -24.96 13.53
C LEU A 21 39.89 -23.96 12.38
N GLU A 22 41.02 -23.44 11.91
CA GLU A 22 41.10 -22.54 10.76
C GLU A 22 42.54 -22.52 10.21
N GLU A 23 42.67 -22.51 8.89
CA GLU A 23 43.99 -22.43 8.24
C GLU A 23 44.67 -21.07 8.48
N GLY A 24 45.97 -21.08 8.78
CA GLY A 24 46.77 -19.86 8.95
C GLY A 24 46.79 -19.27 10.36
N LEU A 25 46.17 -19.94 11.35
CA LEU A 25 46.29 -19.55 12.76
C LEU A 25 47.69 -19.86 13.31
N VAL A 26 48.27 -18.91 14.06
CA VAL A 26 49.54 -19.05 14.74
C VAL A 26 49.33 -18.99 16.24
N LEU A 27 49.69 -20.06 16.95
CA LEU A 27 49.61 -20.15 18.40
C LEU A 27 50.54 -19.10 19.04
N LEU A 28 50.01 -18.27 19.93
CA LEU A 28 50.79 -17.35 20.75
C LEU A 28 51.00 -17.92 22.15
N LYS A 29 49.93 -18.43 22.79
CA LYS A 29 49.99 -18.99 24.14
C LYS A 29 48.79 -19.87 24.47
N LYS A 30 49.04 -20.96 25.21
CA LYS A 30 48.02 -21.77 25.91
C LYS A 30 47.73 -21.15 27.28
N GLU A 31 46.48 -21.21 27.73
CA GLU A 31 46.04 -20.72 29.05
C GLU A 31 46.56 -19.29 29.31
N GLN A 32 46.32 -18.41 28.33
CA GLN A 32 46.78 -17.03 28.40
C GLN A 32 46.01 -16.30 29.52
N TYR A 33 46.73 -16.01 30.60
CA TYR A 33 46.24 -15.14 31.64
C TYR A 33 45.99 -13.73 31.11
N ILE A 34 44.77 -13.24 31.26
CA ILE A 34 44.41 -11.84 31.00
C ILE A 34 44.03 -11.20 32.34
N PRO A 35 44.83 -10.24 32.84
CA PRO A 35 44.48 -9.47 34.02
C PRO A 35 43.18 -8.70 33.76
N ASN A 36 42.17 -8.94 34.59
CA ASN A 36 40.94 -8.16 34.60
C ASN A 36 40.85 -7.37 35.91
N HIS A 37 40.65 -6.06 35.80
CA HIS A 37 40.51 -5.12 36.92
C HIS A 37 39.02 -4.86 37.25
N LEU A 38 38.09 -5.35 36.42
CA LEU A 38 36.64 -5.23 36.59
C LEU A 38 35.96 -6.55 37.03
N GLY A 39 36.73 -7.62 37.31
CA GLY A 39 36.15 -8.92 37.64
C GLY A 39 37.17 -10.02 37.97
N THR A 40 36.76 -11.29 37.83
CA THR A 40 37.59 -12.46 38.17
C THR A 40 38.71 -12.70 37.15
N ARG A 41 39.80 -13.32 37.64
CA ARG A 41 40.93 -13.77 36.81
C ARG A 41 40.42 -14.66 35.67
N SER A 42 40.82 -14.35 34.44
CA SER A 42 40.39 -15.06 33.24
C SER A 42 41.60 -15.66 32.52
N PHE A 43 41.43 -16.88 32.02
CA PHE A 43 42.45 -17.60 31.26
C PHE A 43 41.83 -17.99 29.94
N ILE A 44 42.35 -17.45 28.84
CA ILE A 44 41.94 -17.87 27.51
C ILE A 44 42.55 -19.25 27.25
N ASP A 45 41.74 -20.25 26.90
CA ASP A 45 42.21 -21.60 26.64
C ASP A 45 43.34 -21.63 25.60
N ILE A 46 43.09 -21.05 24.42
CA ILE A 46 44.12 -20.89 23.38
C ILE A 46 44.07 -19.47 22.84
N TYR A 47 45.20 -18.78 22.95
CA TYR A 47 45.40 -17.45 22.39
C TYR A 47 46.31 -17.55 21.16
N ALA A 48 45.80 -17.07 20.03
CA ALA A 48 46.45 -17.15 18.73
C ALA A 48 46.36 -15.82 17.98
N LYS A 49 47.00 -15.76 16.82
CA LYS A 49 46.76 -14.71 15.83
C LYS A 49 46.46 -15.29 14.46
N ASP A 50 45.69 -14.56 13.66
CA ASP A 50 45.42 -14.92 12.27
C ASP A 50 46.43 -14.27 11.30
N LYS A 51 46.22 -14.51 9.99
CA LYS A 51 47.04 -13.95 8.91
C LYS A 51 47.02 -12.41 8.81
N HIS A 52 46.05 -11.76 9.45
CA HIS A 52 45.91 -10.30 9.51
C HIS A 52 46.46 -9.70 10.81
N ASN A 53 47.03 -10.53 11.70
CA ASN A 53 47.48 -10.18 13.04
C ASN A 53 46.36 -9.75 14.00
N HIS A 54 45.13 -10.23 13.79
CA HIS A 54 44.07 -10.08 14.79
C HIS A 54 44.27 -11.01 15.98
N HIS A 55 43.75 -10.60 17.13
CA HIS A 55 43.70 -11.41 18.35
C HIS A 55 42.66 -12.51 18.20
N VAL A 56 43.08 -13.78 18.20
CA VAL A 56 42.16 -14.93 18.10
C VAL A 56 42.04 -15.60 19.47
N LEU A 57 40.85 -15.50 20.06
CA LEU A 57 40.51 -16.04 21.37
C LEU A 57 39.73 -17.34 21.18
N ILE A 58 40.30 -18.48 21.54
CA ILE A 58 39.69 -19.78 21.30
C ILE A 58 39.30 -20.39 22.65
N GLU A 59 38.00 -20.68 22.81
CA GLU A 59 37.43 -21.35 23.98
C GLU A 59 37.10 -22.80 23.63
N VAL A 60 37.56 -23.76 24.43
CA VAL A 60 37.44 -25.20 24.12
C VAL A 60 36.54 -25.89 25.13
N LYS A 61 35.53 -26.65 24.68
CA LYS A 61 34.58 -27.34 25.58
C LYS A 61 34.38 -28.82 25.29
N ARG A 62 34.39 -29.64 26.35
CA ARG A 62 34.24 -31.11 26.24
C ARG A 62 32.96 -31.68 26.84
N SER A 63 32.24 -30.96 27.70
CA SER A 63 30.98 -31.43 28.31
C SER A 63 29.84 -30.43 28.14
N ASN A 64 28.59 -30.89 28.33
CA ASN A 64 27.41 -30.02 28.31
C ASN A 64 27.48 -28.99 29.44
N GLU A 65 27.89 -29.40 30.66
CA GLU A 65 28.01 -28.48 31.79
C GLU A 65 28.98 -27.33 31.50
N ALA A 66 30.14 -27.64 30.93
CA ALA A 66 31.14 -26.64 30.59
C ALA A 66 30.70 -25.78 29.38
N ALA A 67 30.00 -26.37 28.40
CA ALA A 67 29.51 -25.65 27.23
C ALA A 67 28.54 -24.51 27.59
N ARG A 68 27.74 -24.65 28.67
CA ARG A 68 26.84 -23.60 29.16
C ARG A 68 27.56 -22.30 29.53
N GLU A 69 28.82 -22.39 29.95
CA GLU A 69 29.60 -21.25 30.44
C GLU A 69 30.39 -20.55 29.32
N ALA A 70 30.53 -21.17 28.14
CA ALA A 70 31.43 -20.73 27.07
C ALA A 70 31.18 -19.29 26.60
N ILE A 71 29.91 -18.88 26.46
CA ILE A 71 29.57 -17.51 26.03
C ILE A 71 29.98 -16.48 27.10
N ASN A 72 29.77 -16.80 28.38
CA ASN A 72 30.18 -15.93 29.48
C ASN A 72 31.71 -15.80 29.53
N GLU A 73 32.44 -16.89 29.30
CA GLU A 73 33.90 -16.90 29.22
C GLU A 73 34.41 -16.01 28.07
N VAL A 74 33.90 -16.21 26.86
CA VAL A 74 34.26 -15.41 25.68
C VAL A 74 34.04 -13.91 25.90
N ILE A 75 32.88 -13.52 26.44
CA ILE A 75 32.56 -12.10 26.69
C ILE A 75 33.61 -11.49 27.64
N LYS A 76 34.01 -12.21 28.69
CA LYS A 76 35.08 -11.77 29.59
C LYS A 76 36.42 -11.63 28.87
N TYR A 77 36.76 -12.54 27.97
CA TYR A 77 38.05 -12.51 27.27
C TYR A 77 38.15 -11.35 26.31
N VAL A 78 37.08 -11.09 25.56
CA VAL A 78 36.99 -9.96 24.63
C VAL A 78 37.25 -8.65 25.38
N GLU A 79 36.50 -8.39 26.46
CA GLU A 79 36.68 -7.16 27.24
C GLU A 79 38.04 -7.12 27.96
N GLY A 80 38.52 -8.26 28.47
CA GLY A 80 39.83 -8.36 29.09
C GLY A 80 40.98 -8.00 28.12
N VAL A 81 40.91 -8.48 26.87
CA VAL A 81 41.93 -8.21 25.84
C VAL A 81 41.90 -6.75 25.41
N LYS A 82 40.71 -6.16 25.22
CA LYS A 82 40.58 -4.73 24.91
C LYS A 82 41.30 -3.87 25.95
N ILE A 83 41.05 -4.13 27.23
CA ILE A 83 41.59 -3.26 28.28
C ILE A 83 43.06 -3.58 28.58
N HIS A 84 43.45 -4.86 28.58
CA HIS A 84 44.82 -5.24 28.92
C HIS A 84 45.82 -4.99 27.78
N LEU A 85 45.41 -5.26 26.54
CA LEU A 85 46.28 -5.17 25.36
C LEU A 85 46.00 -3.93 24.50
N GLY A 86 44.95 -3.16 24.79
CA GLY A 86 44.57 -1.99 24.00
C GLY A 86 43.94 -2.33 22.64
N ALA A 87 43.47 -3.57 22.47
CA ALA A 87 42.87 -4.04 21.23
C ALA A 87 41.51 -3.38 20.97
N ARG A 88 41.20 -3.16 19.70
CA ARG A 88 39.88 -2.69 19.24
C ARG A 88 38.95 -3.86 18.90
N ASP A 89 37.65 -3.61 18.85
CA ASP A 89 36.63 -4.60 18.49
C ASP A 89 36.89 -5.25 17.13
N ASP A 90 37.35 -4.46 16.14
CA ASP A 90 37.68 -4.91 14.78
C ASP A 90 39.01 -5.69 14.69
N GLU A 91 39.79 -5.75 15.78
CA GLU A 91 41.05 -6.48 15.87
C GLU A 91 40.89 -7.82 16.64
N ILE A 92 39.68 -8.16 17.09
CA ILE A 92 39.41 -9.34 17.92
C ILE A 92 38.51 -10.32 17.18
N ARG A 93 38.91 -11.60 17.20
CA ARG A 93 38.16 -12.75 16.69
C ARG A 93 38.03 -13.81 17.77
N VAL A 94 36.90 -14.51 17.76
CA VAL A 94 36.58 -15.56 18.72
C VAL A 94 36.27 -16.87 18.00
N ILE A 95 36.77 -17.98 18.54
CA ILE A 95 36.38 -19.33 18.15
C ILE A 95 35.86 -20.06 19.38
N ILE A 96 34.64 -20.58 19.33
CA ILE A 96 34.13 -21.53 20.34
C ILE A 96 34.17 -22.92 19.73
N ALA A 97 35.07 -23.77 20.22
CA ALA A 97 35.27 -25.12 19.71
C ALA A 97 34.78 -26.14 20.74
N SER A 98 33.67 -26.80 20.46
CA SER A 98 33.02 -27.71 21.41
C SER A 98 32.65 -29.04 20.76
N THR A 99 32.77 -30.12 21.52
CA THR A 99 32.22 -31.44 21.15
C THR A 99 30.72 -31.59 21.51
N LYS A 100 30.14 -30.57 22.14
CA LYS A 100 28.80 -30.55 22.71
C LYS A 100 28.09 -29.23 22.43
N TRP A 101 26.92 -29.29 21.81
CA TRP A 101 26.19 -28.10 21.33
C TRP A 101 24.73 -28.04 21.77
N ASP A 102 24.17 -29.09 22.36
CA ASP A 102 22.75 -29.19 22.70
C ASP A 102 22.25 -28.01 23.57
N GLU A 103 23.09 -27.53 24.48
CA GLU A 103 22.76 -26.42 25.40
C GLU A 103 23.48 -25.11 25.06
N LEU A 104 24.38 -25.14 24.07
CA LEU A 104 25.16 -23.98 23.62
C LEU A 104 24.58 -23.38 22.33
N LEU A 105 23.89 -24.17 21.50
CA LEU A 105 23.45 -23.75 20.17
C LEU A 105 22.50 -22.55 20.22
N VAL A 106 21.50 -22.56 21.10
CA VAL A 106 20.54 -21.45 21.27
C VAL A 106 21.25 -20.16 21.74
N PRO A 107 21.98 -20.14 22.88
CA PRO A 107 22.66 -18.92 23.33
C PRO A 107 23.76 -18.46 22.36
N TYR A 108 24.51 -19.37 21.74
CA TYR A 108 25.47 -19.03 20.69
C TYR A 108 24.81 -18.34 19.51
N SER A 109 23.73 -18.93 18.97
CA SER A 109 23.02 -18.35 17.83
C SER A 109 22.47 -16.96 18.17
N ARG A 110 22.00 -16.75 19.41
CA ARG A 110 21.51 -15.43 19.85
C ARG A 110 22.66 -14.43 19.93
N PHE A 111 23.77 -14.83 20.53
CA PHE A 111 24.94 -13.98 20.69
C PHE A 111 25.56 -13.57 19.35
N VAL A 112 25.67 -14.51 18.40
CA VAL A 112 26.16 -14.22 17.03
C VAL A 112 25.31 -13.16 16.34
N ASN A 113 23.99 -13.18 16.52
CA ASN A 113 23.07 -12.22 15.89
C ASN A 113 23.10 -10.82 16.53
N GLU A 114 23.65 -10.68 17.74
CA GLU A 114 23.66 -9.40 18.48
C GLU A 114 25.06 -8.75 18.58
N THR A 115 26.11 -9.54 18.41
CA THR A 115 27.49 -9.09 18.62
C THR A 115 28.10 -8.50 17.35
N ASN A 116 28.90 -7.44 17.51
CA ASN A 116 29.75 -6.90 16.44
C ASN A 116 31.12 -7.60 16.35
N ILE A 117 31.41 -8.51 17.29
CA ILE A 117 32.67 -9.26 17.33
C ILE A 117 32.62 -10.41 16.34
N SER A 118 33.70 -10.60 15.58
CA SER A 118 33.85 -11.75 14.69
C SER A 118 33.93 -13.04 15.51
N ILE A 119 32.89 -13.88 15.44
CA ILE A 119 32.82 -15.14 16.19
C ILE A 119 32.44 -16.31 15.27
N ILE A 120 33.09 -17.46 15.48
CA ILE A 120 32.72 -18.72 14.84
C ILE A 120 32.59 -19.85 15.87
N GLY A 121 31.59 -20.71 15.68
CA GLY A 121 31.35 -21.91 16.45
C GLY A 121 31.74 -23.15 15.63
N LEU A 122 32.49 -24.06 16.26
CA LEU A 122 32.96 -25.30 15.65
C LEU A 122 32.50 -26.51 16.47
N HIS A 123 31.87 -27.47 15.81
CA HIS A 123 31.65 -28.81 16.35
C HIS A 123 32.92 -29.64 16.18
N LEU A 124 33.46 -30.17 17.28
CA LEU A 124 34.63 -31.02 17.27
C LEU A 124 34.23 -32.50 17.28
N TYR A 125 34.76 -33.26 16.33
CA TYR A 125 34.67 -34.71 16.28
C TYR A 125 36.04 -35.30 16.64
N ILE A 126 36.05 -36.30 17.52
CA ILE A 126 37.27 -36.91 18.04
C ILE A 126 37.23 -38.40 17.74
N ASP A 127 38.22 -38.89 16.99
CA ASP A 127 38.41 -40.31 16.69
C ASP A 127 39.87 -40.71 16.92
N GLU A 128 40.13 -41.61 17.88
CA GLU A 128 41.46 -42.15 18.20
C GLU A 128 42.63 -41.12 18.24
N LYS A 129 42.35 -39.88 18.69
CA LYS A 129 43.21 -38.66 18.74
C LYS A 129 43.27 -37.78 17.48
N LYS A 130 42.63 -38.17 16.39
CA LYS A 130 42.38 -37.27 15.26
C LYS A 130 41.19 -36.39 15.58
N ILE A 131 41.39 -35.08 15.45
CA ILE A 131 40.32 -34.08 15.61
C ILE A 131 39.93 -33.63 14.20
N THR A 132 38.64 -33.51 13.96
CA THR A 132 38.10 -32.77 12.82
C THR A 132 37.06 -31.78 13.34
N SER A 133 36.87 -30.67 12.62
CA SER A 133 35.88 -29.67 13.00
C SER A 133 34.89 -29.41 11.87
N GLU A 134 33.68 -29.04 12.24
CA GLU A 134 32.64 -28.57 11.32
C GLU A 134 32.04 -27.27 11.87
N LYS A 135 31.74 -26.31 10.98
CA LYS A 135 31.15 -25.04 11.40
C LYS A 135 29.70 -25.24 11.81
N ILE A 136 29.33 -24.68 12.97
CA ILE A 136 27.95 -24.68 13.43
C ILE A 136 27.11 -23.73 12.59
N SER A 137 25.99 -24.27 12.09
CA SER A 137 24.91 -23.47 11.53
C SER A 137 24.10 -22.85 12.66
N ILE A 138 23.95 -21.53 12.66
CA ILE A 138 23.13 -20.83 13.66
C ILE A 138 21.65 -21.13 13.46
N LEU A 139 20.90 -21.05 14.56
CA LEU A 139 19.45 -21.02 14.53
C LEU A 139 18.96 -19.65 14.07
N ASN A 140 18.00 -19.65 13.16
CA ASN A 140 17.23 -18.45 12.83
C ASN A 140 16.16 -18.27 13.90
N PHE A 141 16.23 -17.16 14.66
CA PHE A 141 15.16 -16.79 15.56
C PHE A 141 14.17 -15.90 14.85
N ASN A 142 12.88 -16.20 14.96
CA ASN A 142 11.85 -15.22 14.62
C ASN A 142 11.88 -14.08 15.65
N LYS A 143 11.42 -12.88 15.28
CA LYS A 143 11.28 -11.74 16.21
C LYS A 143 10.14 -11.94 17.23
N GLY A 144 9.77 -13.19 17.52
CA GLY A 144 8.62 -13.57 18.32
C GLY A 144 7.32 -13.59 17.54
N ARG A 145 6.25 -13.08 18.15
CA ARG A 145 4.92 -13.00 17.54
C ARG A 145 4.91 -11.92 16.47
N PHE A 146 4.35 -12.25 15.31
CA PHE A 146 4.04 -11.32 14.24
C PHE A 146 2.79 -11.82 13.52
N ILE A 147 1.70 -11.06 13.57
CA ILE A 147 0.45 -11.41 12.90
C ILE A 147 0.59 -11.01 11.43
N ALA A 148 0.45 -11.99 10.53
CA ALA A 148 0.47 -11.76 9.10
C ALA A 148 -0.58 -10.69 8.71
N PRO A 149 -0.26 -9.69 7.87
CA PRO A 149 -1.18 -8.60 7.54
C PRO A 149 -2.18 -8.96 6.44
N TRP A 150 -2.31 -10.24 6.12
CA TRP A 150 -3.28 -10.78 5.17
C TRP A 150 -4.33 -11.55 5.97
N TYR A 151 -5.58 -11.13 5.86
CA TYR A 151 -6.68 -11.68 6.65
C TYR A 151 -7.73 -12.30 5.74
N ASP A 152 -8.35 -13.37 6.23
CA ASP A 152 -9.62 -13.82 5.68
C ASP A 152 -10.76 -13.14 6.44
N VAL A 153 -11.71 -12.56 5.72
CA VAL A 153 -12.90 -11.93 6.30
C VAL A 153 -14.14 -12.66 5.81
N TYR A 154 -14.82 -13.29 6.75
CA TYR A 154 -16.04 -14.05 6.52
C TYR A 154 -17.24 -13.29 7.09
N TRP A 155 -18.31 -13.22 6.32
CA TRP A 155 -19.55 -12.56 6.70
C TRP A 155 -20.64 -13.59 6.94
N TYR A 156 -21.47 -13.36 7.97
CA TYR A 156 -22.55 -14.27 8.34
C TYR A 156 -23.85 -13.53 8.61
N LYS A 157 -24.94 -14.08 8.08
CA LYS A 157 -26.31 -13.52 8.18
C LYS A 157 -26.95 -13.74 9.54
N ASN A 158 -26.50 -14.74 10.30
CA ASN A 158 -27.06 -15.10 11.59
C ASN A 158 -26.08 -15.93 12.44
N GLN A 159 -26.46 -16.14 13.71
CA GLN A 159 -25.63 -16.83 14.71
C GLN A 159 -25.39 -18.31 14.42
N ASN A 160 -26.32 -19.01 13.75
CA ASN A 160 -26.14 -20.43 13.42
C ASN A 160 -25.08 -20.60 12.32
N SER A 161 -25.17 -19.78 11.25
CA SER A 161 -24.15 -19.75 10.19
C SER A 161 -22.78 -19.41 10.77
N LEU A 162 -22.71 -18.42 11.67
CA LEU A 162 -21.47 -18.01 12.36
C LEU A 162 -20.81 -19.18 13.10
N TYR A 163 -21.56 -19.91 13.94
CA TYR A 163 -20.99 -20.99 14.73
C TYR A 163 -20.52 -22.16 13.87
N HIS A 164 -21.27 -22.49 12.82
CA HIS A 164 -20.87 -23.52 11.87
C HIS A 164 -19.58 -23.13 11.12
N GLY A 165 -19.53 -21.89 10.63
CA GLY A 165 -18.35 -21.34 9.94
C GLY A 165 -17.11 -21.31 10.83
N ILE A 166 -17.22 -20.89 12.10
CA ILE A 166 -16.08 -20.91 13.04
C ILE A 166 -15.52 -22.33 13.22
N ASP A 167 -16.39 -23.34 13.29
CA ASP A 167 -15.96 -24.72 13.47
C ASP A 167 -15.26 -25.27 12.21
N THR A 168 -15.73 -24.90 11.01
CA THR A 168 -15.06 -25.28 9.75
C THR A 168 -13.73 -24.55 9.56
N ILE A 169 -13.66 -23.24 9.85
CA ILE A 169 -12.41 -22.45 9.87
C ILE A 169 -11.36 -23.12 10.77
N LYS A 170 -11.71 -23.46 12.02
CA LYS A 170 -10.76 -24.08 12.95
C LYS A 170 -10.25 -25.43 12.43
N LYS A 171 -11.14 -26.27 11.90
CA LYS A 171 -10.77 -27.57 11.36
C LYS A 171 -9.80 -27.41 10.18
N ASP A 172 -10.10 -26.49 9.29
CA ASP A 172 -9.25 -26.17 8.14
C ASP A 172 -7.85 -25.71 8.57
N LEU A 173 -7.75 -24.72 9.45
CA LEU A 173 -6.45 -24.23 9.97
C LEU A 173 -5.64 -25.33 10.66
N ILE A 174 -6.29 -26.15 11.50
CA ILE A 174 -5.63 -27.27 12.20
C ILE A 174 -5.15 -28.33 11.20
N SER A 175 -5.93 -28.63 10.16
CA SER A 175 -5.54 -29.61 9.13
C SER A 175 -4.31 -29.18 8.35
N LYS A 176 -4.12 -27.86 8.16
CA LYS A 176 -2.95 -27.24 7.54
C LYS A 176 -1.77 -27.05 8.50
N ASN A 177 -1.85 -27.54 9.74
CA ASN A 177 -0.86 -27.30 10.80
C ASN A 177 -0.63 -25.80 11.10
N ALA A 178 -1.61 -24.93 10.78
CA ALA A 178 -1.64 -23.53 11.19
C ALA A 178 -2.25 -23.45 12.59
N LEU A 179 -1.43 -23.70 13.61
CA LEU A 179 -1.90 -23.83 15.00
C LEU A 179 -1.95 -22.49 15.75
N ASP A 180 -1.26 -21.47 15.27
CA ASP A 180 -1.14 -20.18 15.95
C ASP A 180 -1.99 -19.14 15.22
N PHE A 181 -3.24 -19.01 15.64
CA PHE A 181 -4.21 -18.13 15.01
C PHE A 181 -5.15 -17.46 16.02
N ILE A 182 -5.81 -16.40 15.54
CA ILE A 182 -6.83 -15.62 16.20
C ILE A 182 -8.06 -15.57 15.27
N ILE A 183 -9.24 -15.72 15.86
CA ILE A 183 -10.51 -15.45 15.18
C ILE A 183 -11.20 -14.33 15.94
N THR A 184 -11.29 -13.15 15.33
CA THR A 184 -11.96 -11.98 15.90
C THR A 184 -13.37 -11.90 15.35
N ILE A 185 -14.36 -11.85 16.24
CA ILE A 185 -15.78 -11.83 15.91
C ILE A 185 -16.33 -10.45 16.24
N PHE A 186 -16.95 -9.84 15.24
CA PHE A 186 -17.70 -8.61 15.35
C PHE A 186 -19.17 -8.87 15.11
N LYS A 187 -20.01 -8.09 15.78
CA LYS A 187 -21.45 -8.08 15.63
C LYS A 187 -21.94 -6.69 15.25
N ALA A 188 -22.75 -6.61 14.22
CA ALA A 188 -23.42 -5.38 13.84
C ALA A 188 -24.62 -5.12 14.78
N THR A 189 -24.84 -3.85 15.16
CA THR A 189 -26.01 -3.43 15.95
C THR A 189 -27.30 -3.61 15.16
N THR A 190 -27.23 -3.44 13.84
CA THR A 190 -28.25 -3.74 12.85
C THR A 190 -27.59 -4.40 11.64
N PRO A 191 -28.25 -5.34 10.93
CA PRO A 191 -27.67 -5.99 9.76
C PRO A 191 -27.12 -4.99 8.72
N ILE A 192 -25.89 -5.19 8.25
CA ILE A 192 -25.20 -4.28 7.31
C ILE A 192 -24.75 -4.99 6.03
N PRO A 193 -24.62 -4.29 4.90
CA PRO A 193 -24.06 -4.88 3.68
C PRO A 193 -22.53 -5.03 3.76
N SER A 194 -21.99 -5.98 3.01
CA SER A 194 -20.55 -6.14 2.77
C SER A 194 -20.09 -5.12 1.71
N PRO A 195 -19.25 -4.13 2.03
CA PRO A 195 -18.85 -3.09 1.06
C PRO A 195 -18.17 -3.68 -0.19
N SER A 196 -17.33 -4.71 -0.02
CA SER A 196 -16.66 -5.34 -1.15
C SER A 196 -17.62 -6.15 -2.02
N LYS A 197 -18.65 -6.78 -1.43
CA LYS A 197 -19.69 -7.46 -2.21
C LYS A 197 -20.46 -6.48 -3.08
N GLU A 198 -20.89 -5.36 -2.50
CA GLU A 198 -21.57 -4.29 -3.23
C GLU A 198 -20.69 -3.74 -4.36
N ARG A 199 -19.40 -3.56 -4.10
CA ARG A 199 -18.41 -3.15 -5.11
C ARG A 199 -18.29 -4.16 -6.25
N ARG A 200 -18.16 -5.46 -5.95
CA ARG A 200 -18.09 -6.53 -6.96
C ARG A 200 -19.37 -6.57 -7.80
N ILE A 201 -20.54 -6.41 -7.19
CA ILE A 201 -21.83 -6.35 -7.90
C ILE A 201 -21.84 -5.18 -8.88
N LYS A 202 -21.45 -3.97 -8.44
CA LYS A 202 -21.36 -2.79 -9.32
C LYS A 202 -20.40 -3.00 -10.50
N ILE A 203 -19.23 -3.61 -10.27
CA ILE A 203 -18.27 -3.94 -11.34
C ILE A 203 -18.87 -4.94 -12.34
N ILE A 204 -19.51 -6.00 -11.86
CA ILE A 204 -20.14 -6.99 -12.75
C ILE A 204 -21.25 -6.34 -13.58
N GLN A 205 -22.04 -5.45 -12.96
CA GLN A 205 -23.09 -4.70 -13.64
C GLN A 205 -22.53 -3.82 -14.77
N SER A 206 -21.42 -3.13 -14.54
CA SER A 206 -20.80 -2.26 -15.55
C SER A 206 -20.22 -3.04 -16.75
N PHE A 207 -19.77 -4.28 -16.56
CA PHE A 207 -19.31 -5.13 -17.66
C PHE A 207 -20.42 -5.86 -18.42
N HIS A 208 -21.48 -6.31 -17.74
CA HIS A 208 -22.45 -7.23 -18.34
C HIS A 208 -23.78 -6.59 -18.73
N GLY A 209 -24.07 -5.34 -18.37
CA GLY A 209 -25.25 -4.56 -18.82
C GLY A 209 -26.64 -5.16 -18.53
N ALA A 210 -26.72 -6.41 -18.04
CA ALA A 210 -27.92 -7.23 -18.02
C ALA A 210 -28.36 -7.68 -16.61
N ILE A 211 -27.51 -7.56 -15.58
CA ILE A 211 -27.90 -7.89 -14.20
C ILE A 211 -28.48 -6.65 -13.51
N LYS A 212 -29.69 -6.26 -13.90
CA LYS A 212 -30.44 -5.20 -13.19
C LYS A 212 -31.05 -5.78 -11.92
N ASN A 213 -30.85 -5.09 -10.80
CA ASN A 213 -31.46 -5.33 -9.49
C ASN A 213 -31.06 -6.64 -8.78
N VAL A 214 -29.81 -6.73 -8.33
CA VAL A 214 -29.43 -7.70 -7.29
C VAL A 214 -29.88 -7.15 -5.93
N PRO A 215 -30.70 -7.85 -5.14
CA PRO A 215 -31.06 -7.41 -3.79
C PRO A 215 -29.81 -7.30 -2.92
N GLN A 216 -29.69 -6.19 -2.19
CA GLN A 216 -28.60 -5.99 -1.22
C GLN A 216 -28.74 -7.01 -0.09
N GLU A 217 -27.70 -7.79 0.13
CA GLU A 217 -27.64 -8.73 1.25
C GLU A 217 -27.09 -8.05 2.49
N LEU A 218 -27.67 -8.36 3.65
CA LEU A 218 -27.26 -7.82 4.95
C LEU A 218 -26.77 -8.94 5.88
N PHE A 219 -25.79 -8.61 6.70
CA PHE A 219 -25.07 -9.53 7.57
C PHE A 219 -25.07 -9.01 9.01
N ASP A 220 -25.19 -9.94 9.97
CA ASP A 220 -25.19 -9.66 11.40
C ASP A 220 -23.77 -9.73 12.00
N TYR A 221 -22.90 -10.56 11.40
CA TYR A 221 -21.60 -10.88 11.97
C TYR A 221 -20.49 -10.81 10.93
N ILE A 222 -19.31 -10.38 11.40
CA ILE A 222 -18.07 -10.34 10.64
C ILE A 222 -17.02 -11.11 11.43
N VAL A 223 -16.33 -12.03 10.76
CA VAL A 223 -15.26 -12.82 11.34
C VAL A 223 -13.98 -12.54 10.60
N ILE A 224 -12.95 -12.18 11.35
CA ILE A 224 -11.60 -11.96 10.83
C ILE A 224 -10.72 -13.10 11.34
N VAL A 225 -10.07 -13.79 10.41
CA VAL A 225 -9.05 -14.79 10.74
C VAL A 225 -7.68 -14.16 10.54
N SER A 226 -6.87 -14.19 11.59
CA SER A 226 -5.51 -13.68 11.57
C SER A 226 -4.56 -14.75 12.10
N ILE A 227 -3.46 -14.99 11.40
CA ILE A 227 -2.51 -16.06 11.75
C ILE A 227 -1.12 -15.50 12.02
N GLN A 228 -0.32 -16.26 12.79
CA GLN A 228 1.09 -15.98 12.94
C GLN A 228 1.79 -16.11 11.57
N ALA A 229 2.52 -15.07 11.15
CA ALA A 229 3.30 -15.15 9.94
C ALA A 229 4.45 -16.16 10.11
N ARG A 230 4.79 -16.77 8.99
CA ARG A 230 5.86 -17.75 8.87
C ARG A 230 6.92 -17.23 7.92
N THR A 231 8.09 -17.85 7.96
CA THR A 231 9.17 -17.56 7.01
C THR A 231 8.85 -18.16 5.64
N THR A 232 9.48 -17.64 4.59
CA THR A 232 9.43 -18.20 3.22
C THR A 232 9.65 -19.71 3.21
N LYS A 233 10.67 -20.19 3.94
CA LYS A 233 10.99 -21.62 4.02
C LYS A 233 9.86 -22.44 4.62
N GLU A 234 9.22 -21.92 5.66
CA GLU A 234 8.09 -22.61 6.30
C GLU A 234 6.87 -22.64 5.39
N TYR A 235 6.55 -21.55 4.68
CA TYR A 235 5.45 -21.55 3.70
C TYR A 235 5.71 -22.52 2.54
N ILE A 236 6.93 -22.56 2.00
CA ILE A 236 7.33 -23.55 0.98
C ILE A 236 7.12 -24.97 1.50
N SER A 237 7.57 -25.29 2.71
CA SER A 237 7.36 -26.62 3.31
C SER A 237 5.88 -26.95 3.49
N MET A 238 5.04 -25.97 3.81
CA MET A 238 3.59 -26.15 3.91
C MET A 238 2.96 -26.47 2.55
N ILE A 239 3.32 -25.71 1.50
CA ILE A 239 2.84 -25.93 0.14
C ILE A 239 3.27 -27.31 -0.36
N GLN A 240 4.55 -27.67 -0.20
CA GLN A 240 5.09 -28.98 -0.60
C GLN A 240 4.45 -30.17 0.13
N SER A 241 3.87 -29.94 1.32
CA SER A 241 3.18 -30.99 2.08
C SER A 241 1.73 -31.25 1.62
N LYS A 242 1.19 -30.39 0.73
CA LYS A 242 -0.13 -30.55 0.12
C LYS A 242 -0.07 -31.48 -1.10
N ASP A 243 -1.23 -31.93 -1.54
CA ASP A 243 -1.40 -32.77 -2.73
C ASP A 243 -1.36 -31.89 -4.01
N HIS A 244 -0.18 -31.35 -4.31
CA HIS A 244 0.09 -30.63 -5.56
C HIS A 244 0.88 -31.52 -6.52
N THR A 245 0.60 -31.38 -7.82
CA THR A 245 1.43 -32.00 -8.86
C THR A 245 2.80 -31.31 -8.95
N PRO A 246 3.83 -31.99 -9.49
CA PRO A 246 5.13 -31.36 -9.70
C PRO A 246 5.07 -30.11 -10.60
N GLU A 247 4.18 -30.09 -11.59
CA GLU A 247 3.97 -28.94 -12.48
C GLU A 247 3.38 -27.74 -11.73
N GLU A 248 2.35 -27.95 -10.89
CA GLU A 248 1.77 -26.89 -10.05
C GLU A 248 2.79 -26.30 -9.07
N LEU A 249 3.65 -27.14 -8.48
CA LEU A 249 4.71 -26.66 -7.60
C LEU A 249 5.75 -25.82 -8.36
N ASP A 250 6.13 -26.24 -9.58
CA ASP A 250 7.06 -25.50 -10.43
C ASP A 250 6.49 -24.14 -10.84
N ASP A 251 5.20 -24.10 -11.21
CA ASP A 251 4.49 -22.86 -11.50
C ASP A 251 4.51 -21.92 -10.27
N ILE A 252 4.05 -22.39 -9.10
CA ILE A 252 4.01 -21.56 -7.88
C ILE A 252 5.40 -21.01 -7.55
N PHE A 253 6.43 -21.86 -7.54
CA PHE A 253 7.76 -21.42 -7.12
C PHE A 253 8.46 -20.57 -8.18
N SER A 254 8.26 -20.80 -9.47
CA SER A 254 8.81 -19.95 -10.53
C SER A 254 8.20 -18.55 -10.50
N PHE A 255 6.89 -18.41 -10.33
CA PHE A 255 6.26 -17.10 -10.15
C PHE A 255 6.77 -16.36 -8.91
N ALA A 256 7.06 -17.08 -7.83
CA ALA A 256 7.56 -16.51 -6.59
C ALA A 256 9.03 -16.03 -6.68
N GLU A 257 9.83 -16.49 -7.63
CA GLU A 257 11.25 -16.12 -7.75
C GLU A 257 11.45 -14.67 -8.24
N ASP A 258 10.56 -14.17 -9.10
CA ASP A 258 10.65 -12.84 -9.70
C ASP A 258 10.02 -11.72 -8.85
N MET A 259 9.36 -12.07 -7.74
CA MET A 259 8.70 -11.14 -6.82
C MET A 259 9.69 -10.56 -5.80
N ASP A 260 9.42 -9.34 -5.31
CA ASP A 260 10.14 -8.81 -4.15
C ASP A 260 9.83 -9.61 -2.86
N GLU A 261 10.58 -9.36 -1.78
CA GLU A 261 10.49 -10.18 -0.58
C GLU A 261 9.10 -10.18 0.07
N ASP A 262 8.42 -9.03 0.10
CA ASP A 262 7.11 -8.86 0.75
C ASP A 262 5.99 -9.42 -0.14
N GLU A 263 6.03 -9.13 -1.44
CA GLU A 263 5.11 -9.70 -2.44
C GLU A 263 5.21 -11.23 -2.46
N ARG A 264 6.43 -11.75 -2.47
CA ARG A 264 6.68 -13.20 -2.42
C ARG A 264 6.12 -13.82 -1.15
N LEU A 265 6.28 -13.16 0.00
CA LEU A 265 5.78 -13.68 1.27
C LEU A 265 4.25 -13.73 1.29
N ALA A 266 3.59 -12.70 0.77
CA ALA A 266 2.15 -12.64 0.61
C ALA A 266 1.64 -13.74 -0.33
N TYR A 267 2.25 -13.88 -1.51
CA TYR A 267 1.89 -14.89 -2.51
C TYR A 267 2.04 -16.31 -1.96
N LEU A 268 3.15 -16.61 -1.28
CA LEU A 268 3.36 -17.92 -0.66
C LEU A 268 2.39 -18.17 0.50
N HIS A 269 2.03 -17.13 1.25
CA HIS A 269 1.01 -17.24 2.29
C HIS A 269 -0.34 -17.64 1.68
N GLU A 270 -0.79 -16.98 0.63
CA GLU A 270 -2.07 -17.27 -0.03
C GLU A 270 -2.12 -18.72 -0.53
N ASN A 271 -1.09 -19.17 -1.25
CA ASN A 271 -0.98 -20.56 -1.71
C ASN A 271 -0.94 -21.56 -0.54
N ALA A 272 -0.21 -21.25 0.54
CA ALA A 272 -0.17 -22.10 1.73
C ALA A 272 -1.53 -22.14 2.45
N MET A 273 -2.28 -21.04 2.46
CA MET A 273 -3.53 -20.89 3.19
C MET A 273 -4.79 -21.21 2.37
N GLU A 274 -4.67 -21.47 1.07
CA GLU A 274 -5.81 -21.78 0.19
C GLU A 274 -6.78 -22.79 0.81
N SER A 275 -8.05 -22.39 0.93
CA SER A 275 -9.11 -23.09 1.68
C SER A 275 -10.16 -23.66 0.74
N HIS A 276 -10.54 -24.93 0.96
CA HIS A 276 -11.45 -25.64 0.06
C HIS A 276 -12.80 -26.02 0.70
N ASN A 277 -12.95 -25.88 2.03
CA ASN A 277 -14.17 -26.33 2.75
C ASN A 277 -14.49 -25.46 3.98
N ILE A 278 -14.70 -24.15 3.78
CA ILE A 278 -15.14 -23.23 4.84
C ILE A 278 -16.56 -22.79 4.54
N ASP A 279 -17.45 -22.87 5.52
CA ASP A 279 -18.83 -22.42 5.40
C ASP A 279 -18.93 -20.94 5.75
N TYR A 280 -19.45 -20.14 4.83
CA TYR A 280 -19.67 -18.69 5.00
C TYR A 280 -20.84 -18.20 4.14
N ASP A 281 -21.46 -17.07 4.51
CA ASP A 281 -22.50 -16.45 3.69
C ASP A 281 -21.92 -15.46 2.64
N ASP A 282 -20.78 -14.82 2.95
CA ASP A 282 -19.94 -14.08 1.99
C ASP A 282 -18.47 -14.07 2.46
N PHE A 283 -17.55 -13.86 1.52
CA PHE A 283 -16.11 -13.86 1.76
C PHE A 283 -15.43 -12.68 1.07
N GLU A 284 -14.40 -12.16 1.72
CA GLU A 284 -13.48 -11.19 1.14
C GLU A 284 -12.09 -11.30 1.79
N ILE A 285 -11.08 -10.79 1.07
CA ILE A 285 -9.74 -10.59 1.60
C ILE A 285 -9.73 -9.33 2.47
N GLY A 286 -9.08 -9.42 3.63
CA GLY A 286 -8.89 -8.34 4.58
C GLY A 286 -7.43 -7.96 4.76
N TYR A 287 -7.24 -6.72 5.22
CA TYR A 287 -5.96 -6.11 5.53
C TYR A 287 -6.15 -5.13 6.69
N PRO A 288 -5.07 -4.70 7.40
CA PRO A 288 -5.16 -3.85 8.59
C PRO A 288 -6.08 -2.63 8.47
N ALA A 289 -5.97 -1.86 7.38
CA ALA A 289 -6.80 -0.66 7.20
C ALA A 289 -8.31 -0.98 7.07
N LYS A 290 -8.67 -2.12 6.49
CA LYS A 290 -10.07 -2.59 6.46
C LYS A 290 -10.57 -2.92 7.87
N ILE A 291 -9.74 -3.56 8.68
CA ILE A 291 -10.12 -3.92 10.05
C ILE A 291 -10.24 -2.67 10.93
N LEU A 292 -9.35 -1.70 10.73
CA LEU A 292 -9.46 -0.39 11.37
C LEU A 292 -10.78 0.32 11.02
N SER A 293 -11.21 0.26 9.75
CA SER A 293 -12.52 0.80 9.33
C SER A 293 -13.68 0.11 10.06
N ILE A 294 -13.65 -1.22 10.18
CA ILE A 294 -14.64 -2.00 10.94
C ILE A 294 -14.65 -1.58 12.42
N MET A 295 -13.47 -1.43 13.04
CA MET A 295 -13.32 -1.02 14.44
C MET A 295 -13.83 0.40 14.72
N ASN A 296 -13.69 1.31 13.76
CA ASN A 296 -14.14 2.69 13.88
C ASN A 296 -15.63 2.88 13.58
N ASN A 297 -16.31 1.85 13.05
CA ASN A 297 -17.73 1.91 12.76
C ASN A 297 -18.56 1.75 14.04
N HIS A 298 -19.26 2.79 14.46
CA HIS A 298 -20.11 2.78 15.67
C HIS A 298 -21.24 1.74 15.64
N ASN A 299 -21.63 1.26 14.46
CA ASN A 299 -22.64 0.20 14.30
C ASN A 299 -22.05 -1.20 14.42
N ILE A 300 -20.74 -1.35 14.64
CA ILE A 300 -20.08 -2.65 14.75
C ILE A 300 -19.41 -2.72 16.13
N GLN A 301 -19.63 -3.84 16.82
CA GLN A 301 -19.06 -4.07 18.15
C GLN A 301 -18.25 -5.35 18.17
N LYS A 302 -17.08 -5.31 18.81
CA LYS A 302 -16.28 -6.51 19.07
C LYS A 302 -17.05 -7.43 20.01
N GLU A 303 -17.44 -8.59 19.54
CA GLU A 303 -18.15 -9.59 20.34
C GLU A 303 -17.17 -10.47 21.11
N LYS A 304 -16.19 -11.07 20.41
CA LYS A 304 -15.29 -12.06 21.01
C LYS A 304 -13.99 -12.23 20.23
N ILE A 305 -12.92 -12.61 20.93
CA ILE A 305 -11.68 -13.09 20.32
C ILE A 305 -11.47 -14.56 20.73
N ILE A 306 -11.37 -15.45 19.75
CA ILE A 306 -10.97 -16.83 19.94
C ILE A 306 -9.48 -16.93 19.63
N ARG A 307 -8.72 -17.60 20.50
CA ARG A 307 -7.27 -17.70 20.42
C ARG A 307 -6.84 -19.16 20.39
N ASN A 308 -5.88 -19.52 19.55
CA ASN A 308 -5.27 -20.84 19.51
C ASN A 308 -3.74 -20.77 19.65
N GLY A 309 -3.09 -21.90 19.93
CA GLY A 309 -1.64 -21.97 19.96
C GLY A 309 -0.98 -21.07 21.00
N HIS A 310 0.10 -20.36 20.66
CA HIS A 310 0.80 -19.48 21.58
C HIS A 310 -0.05 -18.26 21.99
N PHE A 311 -1.03 -17.85 21.18
CA PHE A 311 -1.95 -16.76 21.54
C PHE A 311 -2.86 -17.13 22.72
N SER A 312 -3.19 -18.41 22.91
CA SER A 312 -3.98 -18.88 24.06
C SER A 312 -3.11 -19.21 25.28
N ARG A 313 -1.86 -19.65 25.05
CA ARG A 313 -0.87 -19.92 26.10
C ARG A 313 -0.33 -18.63 26.74
N ASN A 314 -0.16 -17.55 25.96
CA ASN A 314 0.30 -16.27 26.48
C ASN A 314 -0.80 -15.55 27.26
N LYS A 315 -0.76 -15.67 28.60
CA LYS A 315 -1.74 -15.07 29.51
C LYS A 315 -1.60 -13.55 29.69
N LEU A 316 -0.50 -12.96 29.25
CA LEU A 316 -0.26 -11.51 29.31
C LEU A 316 -0.75 -10.77 28.06
N LEU A 317 -1.10 -11.51 26.99
CA LEU A 317 -1.61 -10.93 25.76
C LEU A 317 -3.08 -10.53 25.96
N THR A 318 -3.39 -9.24 25.99
CA THR A 318 -4.78 -8.77 26.15
C THR A 318 -5.50 -8.68 24.81
N ASP A 319 -6.83 -8.54 24.83
CA ASP A 319 -7.63 -8.34 23.61
C ASP A 319 -7.22 -7.04 22.91
N GLU A 320 -6.91 -5.99 23.69
CA GLU A 320 -6.50 -4.68 23.18
C GLU A 320 -5.17 -4.76 22.42
N ILE A 321 -4.19 -5.52 22.95
CA ILE A 321 -2.91 -5.73 22.26
C ILE A 321 -3.15 -6.47 20.94
N ILE A 322 -3.94 -7.55 20.95
CA ILE A 322 -4.26 -8.30 19.73
C ILE A 322 -4.91 -7.40 18.68
N LEU A 323 -5.95 -6.65 19.07
CA LEU A 323 -6.66 -5.77 18.14
C LEU A 323 -5.75 -4.67 17.60
N SER A 324 -4.84 -4.14 18.43
CA SER A 324 -3.86 -3.15 17.94
C SER A 324 -2.96 -3.73 16.85
N GLU A 325 -2.49 -4.98 17.03
CA GLU A 325 -1.65 -5.65 16.03
C GLU A 325 -2.46 -5.99 14.78
N VAL A 326 -3.68 -6.51 14.91
CA VAL A 326 -4.56 -6.80 13.76
C VAL A 326 -4.95 -5.53 12.99
N CYS A 327 -5.05 -4.38 13.65
CA CYS A 327 -5.28 -3.09 12.99
C CYS A 327 -4.02 -2.49 12.35
N GLY A 328 -2.89 -3.19 12.36
CA GLY A 328 -1.67 -2.74 11.70
C GLY A 328 -0.84 -1.76 12.50
N TYR A 329 -1.18 -1.49 13.77
CA TYR A 329 -0.47 -0.51 14.58
C TYR A 329 0.97 -0.94 14.86
N SER A 330 1.30 -2.20 14.59
CA SER A 330 2.55 -2.81 14.98
C SER A 330 3.58 -3.07 13.89
N GLY A 331 3.67 -2.17 12.90
CA GLY A 331 4.68 -2.27 11.85
C GLY A 331 4.41 -3.44 10.89
N ASN A 332 3.23 -4.06 11.02
CA ASN A 332 2.73 -5.06 10.10
C ASN A 332 1.86 -4.44 9.00
N SER A 333 1.55 -3.14 9.07
CA SER A 333 1.04 -2.37 7.94
C SER A 333 2.15 -1.50 7.38
N ASP A 334 2.23 -1.44 6.06
CA ASP A 334 3.05 -0.52 5.27
C ASP A 334 2.55 0.94 5.29
N GLN A 335 1.36 1.20 5.86
CA GLN A 335 0.72 2.52 5.85
C GLN A 335 0.53 3.15 7.22
N LEU A 336 0.57 2.37 8.30
CA LEU A 336 0.25 2.85 9.64
C LEU A 336 1.20 2.25 10.67
N LEU A 337 1.69 3.10 11.58
CA LEU A 337 2.50 2.68 12.71
C LEU A 337 2.09 3.47 13.94
N MET A 338 1.75 2.77 15.04
CA MET A 338 1.41 3.38 16.32
C MET A 338 2.13 2.67 17.46
N ARG A 339 2.91 3.44 18.22
CA ARG A 339 3.85 2.92 19.22
C ARG A 339 3.84 3.77 20.47
N ASN A 340 3.78 3.10 21.61
CA ASN A 340 4.04 3.71 22.91
C ASN A 340 5.27 2.99 23.49
N ILE A 341 6.37 3.72 23.64
CA ILE A 341 7.64 3.15 24.10
C ILE A 341 8.19 3.90 25.31
N GLU A 342 9.10 3.23 26.01
CA GLU A 342 9.94 3.84 27.03
C GLU A 342 11.36 3.90 26.50
N THR A 343 11.98 5.07 26.54
CA THR A 343 13.33 5.30 25.97
C THR A 343 14.44 4.59 26.75
N ASN A 344 14.20 4.20 28.01
CA ASN A 344 15.15 3.42 28.80
C ASN A 344 15.17 1.94 28.38
N ASN A 345 14.23 1.51 27.54
CA ASN A 345 14.14 0.16 27.02
C ASN A 345 14.74 0.09 25.61
N LYS A 346 15.95 -0.46 25.51
CA LYS A 346 16.67 -0.60 24.24
C LYS A 346 15.92 -1.43 23.20
N ALA A 347 15.18 -2.46 23.62
CA ALA A 347 14.40 -3.28 22.69
C ALA A 347 13.25 -2.48 22.09
N HIS A 348 12.60 -1.62 22.88
CA HIS A 348 11.55 -0.74 22.36
C HIS A 348 12.10 0.26 21.33
N LEU A 349 13.24 0.89 21.61
CA LEU A 349 13.88 1.82 20.68
C LEU A 349 14.33 1.14 19.40
N SER A 350 14.96 -0.05 19.50
CA SER A 350 15.41 -0.81 18.34
C SER A 350 14.23 -1.24 17.47
N SER A 351 13.18 -1.81 18.08
CA SER A 351 11.97 -2.21 17.35
C SER A 351 11.29 -1.03 16.67
N LEU A 352 11.20 0.13 17.32
CA LEU A 352 10.62 1.32 16.70
C LEU A 352 11.42 1.78 15.46
N LYS A 353 12.76 1.72 15.53
CA LYS A 353 13.63 2.07 14.38
C LYS A 353 13.42 1.08 13.22
N ASP A 354 13.42 -0.23 13.49
CA ASP A 354 13.12 -1.27 12.49
C ASP A 354 11.74 -1.06 11.85
N ASP A 355 10.71 -0.79 12.66
CA ASP A 355 9.35 -0.57 12.17
C ASP A 355 9.29 0.68 11.26
N ILE A 356 9.97 1.77 11.62
CA ILE A 356 10.05 2.99 10.82
C ILE A 356 10.78 2.75 9.50
N GLU A 357 11.88 2.00 9.52
CA GLU A 357 12.62 1.67 8.30
C GLU A 357 11.77 0.85 7.32
N THR A 358 10.95 -0.07 7.85
CA THR A 358 10.03 -0.89 7.07
C THR A 358 8.90 -0.05 6.46
N VAL A 359 8.16 0.70 7.29
CA VAL A 359 7.00 1.50 6.84
C VAL A 359 7.41 2.63 5.88
N LEU A 360 8.57 3.23 6.08
CA LEU A 360 9.08 4.33 5.24
C LEU A 360 10.15 3.87 4.25
N ALA A 361 10.11 2.61 3.81
CA ALA A 361 11.03 2.08 2.80
C ALA A 361 11.11 2.99 1.55
N LEU A 362 9.94 3.48 1.10
CA LEU A 362 9.76 4.35 -0.06
C LEU A 362 9.85 5.86 0.25
N ASN A 363 10.08 6.25 1.50
CA ASN A 363 10.18 7.66 1.91
C ASN A 363 11.51 7.92 2.64
N PRO A 364 12.62 8.08 1.89
CA PRO A 364 13.94 8.28 2.48
C PRO A 364 14.03 9.56 3.33
N VAL A 365 13.24 10.58 3.01
CA VAL A 365 13.22 11.87 3.73
C VAL A 365 12.75 11.68 5.16
N TRP A 366 11.54 11.18 5.36
CA TRP A 366 11.03 10.95 6.72
C TRP A 366 11.73 9.81 7.43
N LYS A 367 12.18 8.76 6.72
CA LYS A 367 13.01 7.71 7.31
C LYS A 367 14.26 8.31 7.96
N GLY A 368 15.02 9.12 7.23
CA GLY A 368 16.21 9.80 7.75
C GLY A 368 15.89 10.76 8.91
N HIS A 369 14.83 11.56 8.75
CA HIS A 369 14.41 12.50 9.78
C HIS A 369 13.99 11.81 11.09
N LEU A 370 13.18 10.75 11.02
CA LEU A 370 12.67 10.06 12.20
C LEU A 370 13.76 9.27 12.92
N VAL A 371 14.65 8.60 12.20
CA VAL A 371 15.82 7.93 12.82
C VAL A 371 16.68 8.96 13.58
N LYS A 372 16.93 10.13 12.97
CA LYS A 372 17.64 11.24 13.63
C LYS A 372 16.89 11.71 14.89
N ILE A 373 15.59 11.95 14.78
CA ILE A 373 14.73 12.39 15.90
C ILE A 373 14.79 11.39 17.05
N ILE A 374 14.67 10.08 16.77
CA ILE A 374 14.72 9.05 17.81
C ILE A 374 16.10 9.00 18.46
N ASN A 375 17.18 9.11 17.71
CA ASN A 375 18.53 9.18 18.27
C ASN A 375 18.73 10.43 19.17
N GLU A 376 18.15 11.58 18.79
CA GLU A 376 18.16 12.80 19.61
C GLU A 376 17.37 12.60 20.91
N ILE A 377 16.22 11.90 20.84
CA ILE A 377 15.38 11.59 22.01
C ILE A 377 16.10 10.62 22.94
N GLU A 378 16.65 9.52 22.41
CA GLU A 378 17.41 8.53 23.17
C GLU A 378 18.55 9.19 23.96
N LYS A 379 19.22 10.18 23.36
CA LYS A 379 20.30 10.93 24.01
C LYS A 379 19.82 11.95 25.05
N ASN A 380 18.79 12.74 24.73
CA ASN A 380 18.38 13.90 25.54
C ASN A 380 17.28 13.59 26.55
N HIS A 381 16.52 12.51 26.33
CA HIS A 381 15.37 12.08 27.12
C HIS A 381 15.45 10.56 27.38
N PRO A 382 16.48 10.05 28.08
CA PRO A 382 16.76 8.61 28.17
C PRO A 382 15.78 7.83 29.03
N SER A 383 14.90 8.48 29.82
CA SER A 383 13.98 7.80 30.76
C SER A 383 12.54 8.32 30.66
N HIS A 384 12.05 8.51 29.43
CA HIS A 384 10.77 9.14 29.11
C HIS A 384 9.87 8.22 28.29
N ILE A 385 8.58 8.57 28.24
CA ILE A 385 7.60 7.89 27.40
C ILE A 385 7.58 8.59 26.04
N VAL A 386 7.55 7.81 24.96
CA VAL A 386 7.35 8.32 23.61
C VAL A 386 6.08 7.71 23.04
N GLU A 387 5.15 8.56 22.63
CA GLU A 387 3.99 8.17 21.84
C GLU A 387 4.25 8.57 20.39
N PHE A 388 4.13 7.61 19.48
CA PHE A 388 4.41 7.79 18.08
C PHE A 388 3.24 7.28 17.24
N LYS A 389 2.83 8.09 16.27
CA LYS A 389 1.83 7.76 15.25
C LYS A 389 2.35 8.21 13.89
N LEU A 390 2.33 7.33 12.91
CA LEU A 390 2.70 7.61 11.52
C LEU A 390 1.60 7.05 10.62
N SER A 391 1.09 7.87 9.72
CA SER A 391 0.23 7.49 8.61
C SER A 391 0.93 7.84 7.29
N PHE A 392 1.08 6.85 6.42
CA PHE A 392 1.78 6.94 5.16
C PHE A 392 1.00 6.19 4.07
N PRO A 393 -0.08 6.80 3.50
CA PRO A 393 -0.95 6.13 2.53
C PRO A 393 -0.24 5.71 1.23
N CYS A 394 0.84 6.42 0.85
CA CYS A 394 1.67 6.13 -0.32
C CYS A 394 0.86 6.03 -1.63
N SER A 395 -0.16 6.88 -1.79
CA SER A 395 -1.14 6.79 -2.90
C SER A 395 -0.88 7.77 -4.05
N GLY A 396 0.30 8.39 -4.08
CA GLY A 396 0.69 9.41 -5.04
C GLY A 396 -0.30 10.57 -5.09
N ILE A 397 -0.74 10.89 -6.30
CA ILE A 397 -1.69 11.98 -6.55
C ILE A 397 -3.06 11.74 -5.89
N PHE A 398 -3.44 10.50 -5.58
CA PHE A 398 -4.72 10.19 -4.94
C PHE A 398 -4.79 10.71 -3.49
N SER A 399 -3.66 10.80 -2.78
CA SER A 399 -3.64 11.43 -1.46
C SER A 399 -4.18 12.86 -1.50
N LEU A 400 -3.80 13.61 -2.54
CA LEU A 400 -4.32 14.97 -2.76
C LEU A 400 -5.77 14.97 -3.24
N TYR A 401 -6.11 14.10 -4.20
CA TYR A 401 -7.48 14.00 -4.71
C TYR A 401 -8.49 13.74 -3.59
N TYR A 402 -8.26 12.75 -2.74
CA TYR A 402 -9.19 12.40 -1.67
C TYR A 402 -9.23 13.45 -0.56
N PHE A 403 -8.08 14.05 -0.22
CA PHE A 403 -8.04 15.18 0.70
C PHE A 403 -8.91 16.35 0.21
N LEU A 404 -8.77 16.74 -1.06
CA LEU A 404 -9.51 17.86 -1.62
C LEU A 404 -11.00 17.56 -1.83
N LYS A 405 -11.34 16.31 -2.18
CA LYS A 405 -12.73 15.88 -2.39
C LYS A 405 -13.52 15.82 -1.08
N ASN A 406 -12.90 15.32 -0.01
CA ASN A 406 -13.60 15.01 1.25
C ASN A 406 -13.25 15.99 2.39
N GLU A 407 -12.30 16.89 2.20
CA GLU A 407 -11.69 17.71 3.26
C GLU A 407 -11.12 16.87 4.43
N ASP A 408 -10.70 15.64 4.14
CA ASP A 408 -10.20 14.69 5.14
C ASP A 408 -8.67 14.56 5.09
N TYR A 409 -8.03 15.07 6.15
CA TYR A 409 -6.58 15.03 6.35
C TYR A 409 -6.03 13.62 6.55
N ASN A 410 -6.85 12.62 6.85
CA ASN A 410 -6.40 11.23 7.00
C ASN A 410 -5.86 10.63 5.69
N HIS A 411 -6.19 11.21 4.54
CA HIS A 411 -5.63 10.82 3.24
C HIS A 411 -4.24 11.41 2.96
N LEU A 412 -3.81 12.39 3.75
CA LEU A 412 -2.48 12.98 3.63
C LEU A 412 -1.50 12.23 4.54
N PRO A 413 -0.26 12.01 4.09
CA PRO A 413 0.77 11.44 4.95
C PRO A 413 1.05 12.40 6.10
N SER A 414 1.19 11.84 7.30
CA SER A 414 1.52 12.60 8.50
C SER A 414 2.18 11.73 9.57
N TYR A 415 2.99 12.33 10.43
CA TYR A 415 3.41 11.69 11.66
C TYR A 415 3.36 12.65 12.84
N PHE A 416 3.21 12.08 14.03
CA PHE A 416 3.24 12.77 15.31
C PHE A 416 4.07 11.94 16.28
N LEU A 417 4.98 12.60 17.00
CA LEU A 417 5.81 11.99 18.01
C LEU A 417 5.84 12.92 19.22
N THR A 418 5.36 12.44 20.36
CA THR A 418 5.31 13.20 21.60
C THR A 418 6.17 12.54 22.66
N VAL A 419 7.10 13.31 23.23
CA VAL A 419 7.92 12.89 24.38
C VAL A 419 7.24 13.39 25.65
N LYS A 420 6.97 12.47 26.58
CA LYS A 420 6.24 12.74 27.83
C LYS A 420 7.01 12.27 29.05
N GLU A 421 6.80 12.99 30.14
CA GLU A 421 7.08 12.50 31.49
C GLU A 421 6.11 11.36 31.86
N LYS A 422 6.45 10.61 32.92
CA LYS A 422 5.62 9.49 33.40
C LYS A 422 4.25 9.91 33.93
N ASP A 423 4.11 11.16 34.34
CA ASP A 423 2.83 11.77 34.76
C ASP A 423 2.01 12.31 33.58
N GLY A 424 2.52 12.20 32.34
CA GLY A 424 1.87 12.61 31.11
C GLY A 424 2.21 14.02 30.63
N VAL A 425 3.05 14.78 31.35
CA VAL A 425 3.46 16.12 30.93
C VAL A 425 4.25 16.03 29.61
N ILE A 426 3.81 16.78 28.61
CA ILE A 426 4.46 16.84 27.29
C ILE A 426 5.71 17.71 27.37
N LEU A 427 6.86 17.13 27.04
CA LEU A 427 8.15 17.85 27.01
C LEU A 427 8.48 18.38 25.62
N LYS A 428 8.17 17.58 24.60
CA LYS A 428 8.53 17.87 23.21
C LYS A 428 7.58 17.19 22.24
N GLU A 429 7.25 17.88 21.16
CA GLU A 429 6.42 17.36 20.08
C GLU A 429 7.16 17.51 18.76
N TYR A 430 7.19 16.44 17.99
CA TYR A 430 7.65 16.42 16.60
C TYR A 430 6.48 15.98 15.73
N PHE A 431 6.42 16.52 14.52
CA PHE A 431 5.38 16.16 13.58
C PHE A 431 5.86 16.35 12.15
N GLY A 432 5.28 15.60 11.23
CA GLY A 432 5.59 15.69 9.81
C GLY A 432 4.34 15.88 8.99
N PHE A 433 4.44 16.77 8.00
CA PHE A 433 3.40 17.02 6.99
C PHE A 433 4.05 17.33 5.64
N LEU A 434 3.23 17.33 4.60
CA LEU A 434 3.58 17.90 3.30
C LEU A 434 3.68 19.43 3.40
N GLN A 435 4.62 20.02 2.65
CA GLN A 435 4.80 21.46 2.54
C GLN A 435 5.04 21.83 1.07
N ASP A 436 4.49 22.96 0.64
CA ASP A 436 4.77 23.55 -0.67
C ASP A 436 6.28 23.69 -0.90
N ASN A 437 6.78 23.08 -1.99
CA ASN A 437 8.19 23.10 -2.36
C ASN A 437 8.51 24.09 -3.49
N GLY A 438 7.50 24.76 -4.06
CA GLY A 438 7.64 25.72 -5.16
C GLY A 438 7.74 25.11 -6.56
N ILE A 439 7.74 23.78 -6.71
CA ILE A 439 7.68 23.08 -8.01
C ILE A 439 6.24 23.13 -8.55
N ARG A 440 6.09 23.24 -9.88
CA ARG A 440 4.80 23.53 -10.53
C ARG A 440 4.61 22.74 -11.83
N LYS A 441 4.62 21.41 -11.79
CA LYS A 441 4.10 20.64 -12.94
C LYS A 441 2.58 20.72 -12.97
N ASN A 442 1.99 20.82 -14.16
CA ASN A 442 0.54 20.70 -14.33
C ASN A 442 0.10 19.23 -14.33
N PHE A 443 -1.21 18.97 -14.25
CA PHE A 443 -1.73 17.60 -14.13
C PHE A 443 -1.36 16.75 -15.34
N LYS A 444 -1.45 17.30 -16.56
CA LYS A 444 -1.03 16.61 -17.78
C LYS A 444 0.44 16.21 -17.74
N GLU A 445 1.34 17.07 -17.30
CA GLU A 445 2.77 16.74 -17.17
C GLU A 445 3.02 15.60 -16.17
N ILE A 446 2.25 15.54 -15.08
CA ILE A 446 2.30 14.41 -14.12
C ILE A 446 1.84 13.12 -14.81
N ILE A 447 0.71 13.15 -15.54
CA ILE A 447 0.20 11.99 -16.27
C ILE A 447 1.17 11.54 -17.37
N ASP A 448 1.76 12.47 -18.12
CA ASP A 448 2.76 12.18 -19.15
C ASP A 448 4.02 11.53 -18.54
N THR A 449 4.50 12.05 -17.40
CA THR A 449 5.73 11.59 -16.74
C THR A 449 5.55 10.21 -16.09
N TYR A 450 4.49 10.02 -15.30
CA TYR A 450 4.36 8.84 -14.42
C TYR A 450 3.42 7.77 -14.99
N TYR A 451 2.55 8.13 -15.91
CA TYR A 451 1.50 7.27 -16.45
C TYR A 451 1.50 7.21 -17.99
N SER A 452 2.61 7.62 -18.62
CA SER A 452 2.79 7.57 -20.09
C SER A 452 1.70 8.32 -20.88
N GLY A 453 1.11 9.36 -20.29
CA GLY A 453 0.03 10.15 -20.90
C GLY A 453 -1.34 9.48 -20.84
N ASP A 454 -1.47 8.34 -20.16
CA ASP A 454 -2.71 7.58 -20.05
C ASP A 454 -3.27 7.66 -18.62
N LEU A 455 -4.33 8.44 -18.45
CA LEU A 455 -5.05 8.57 -17.19
C LEU A 455 -5.59 7.23 -16.68
N GLN A 456 -5.94 6.28 -17.56
CA GLN A 456 -6.43 4.97 -17.14
C GLN A 456 -5.38 4.19 -16.35
N LYS A 457 -4.08 4.38 -16.64
CA LYS A 457 -3.01 3.76 -15.84
C LYS A 457 -2.95 4.30 -14.42
N LEU A 458 -3.21 5.59 -14.22
CA LEU A 458 -3.37 6.16 -12.88
C LEU A 458 -4.58 5.54 -12.19
N LEU A 459 -5.76 5.54 -12.83
CA LEU A 459 -6.99 5.00 -12.23
C LEU A 459 -6.86 3.51 -11.88
N PHE A 460 -6.10 2.76 -12.68
CA PHE A 460 -5.86 1.34 -12.47
C PHE A 460 -5.04 1.06 -11.20
N THR A 461 -4.24 2.00 -10.70
CA THR A 461 -3.47 1.78 -9.46
C THR A 461 -4.37 1.52 -8.25
N VAL A 462 -5.58 2.07 -8.26
CA VAL A 462 -6.57 1.87 -7.18
C VAL A 462 -7.01 0.41 -7.07
N THR A 463 -6.88 -0.39 -8.14
CA THR A 463 -7.25 -1.81 -8.12
C THR A 463 -6.43 -2.63 -7.12
N TRP A 464 -5.19 -2.23 -6.84
CA TRP A 464 -4.32 -2.80 -5.79
C TRP A 464 -4.11 -1.85 -4.61
N GLY A 465 -5.12 -1.04 -4.29
CA GLY A 465 -5.10 -0.17 -3.10
C GLY A 465 -4.50 1.22 -3.33
N GLY A 466 -4.13 1.57 -4.58
CA GLY A 466 -3.70 2.92 -4.95
C GLY A 466 -2.23 3.20 -4.67
N ARG A 467 -1.47 2.22 -4.17
CA ARG A 467 -0.05 2.39 -3.83
C ARG A 467 0.78 2.64 -5.09
N ASP A 468 1.70 3.59 -5.00
CA ASP A 468 2.67 3.92 -6.06
C ASP A 468 4.06 4.07 -5.45
N GLU A 469 5.01 3.23 -5.89
CA GLU A 469 6.40 3.29 -5.38
C GLU A 469 7.10 4.63 -5.64
N ARG A 470 6.56 5.41 -6.60
CA ARG A 470 7.04 6.73 -6.99
C ARG A 470 6.29 7.86 -6.28
N ASP A 471 5.51 7.55 -5.23
CA ASP A 471 4.70 8.51 -4.45
C ASP A 471 5.46 9.78 -4.09
N ILE A 472 6.72 9.65 -3.65
CA ILE A 472 7.57 10.79 -3.31
C ILE A 472 7.83 11.70 -4.52
N ASP A 473 8.19 11.13 -5.67
CA ASP A 473 8.50 11.89 -6.88
C ASP A 473 7.24 12.55 -7.45
N ILE A 474 6.12 11.83 -7.44
CA ILE A 474 4.81 12.33 -7.88
C ILE A 474 4.39 13.55 -7.05
N LEU A 475 4.48 13.46 -5.72
CA LEU A 475 4.11 14.55 -4.83
C LEU A 475 5.09 15.73 -4.93
N GLU A 476 6.39 15.48 -5.09
CA GLU A 476 7.37 16.55 -5.30
C GLU A 476 7.11 17.31 -6.59
N ASP A 477 6.81 16.61 -7.67
CA ASP A 477 6.44 17.20 -8.95
C ASP A 477 5.09 17.90 -8.92
N SER A 478 4.14 17.43 -8.09
CA SER A 478 2.89 18.14 -7.84
C SER A 478 3.07 19.39 -6.98
N GLY A 479 4.27 19.63 -6.42
CA GLY A 479 4.60 20.83 -5.67
C GLY A 479 4.66 20.65 -4.15
N LEU A 480 4.75 19.43 -3.65
CA LEU A 480 4.75 19.10 -2.23
C LEU A 480 5.95 18.26 -1.83
N SER A 481 6.62 18.62 -0.73
CA SER A 481 7.68 17.78 -0.15
C SER A 481 7.38 17.43 1.30
N TYR A 482 7.82 16.24 1.71
CA TYR A 482 7.80 15.79 3.09
C TYR A 482 8.70 16.67 3.97
N ARG A 483 8.15 17.19 5.07
CA ARG A 483 8.89 18.02 6.03
C ARG A 483 8.61 17.60 7.45
N SER A 484 9.58 17.87 8.31
CA SER A 484 9.53 17.56 9.73
C SER A 484 9.66 18.84 10.53
N PHE A 485 8.89 18.93 11.59
CA PHE A 485 8.78 20.08 12.46
C PHE A 485 8.85 19.64 13.92
N CYS A 486 9.20 20.58 14.80
CA CYS A 486 9.06 20.38 16.23
C CYS A 486 8.74 21.66 16.99
N PHE A 487 8.07 21.51 18.13
CA PHE A 487 7.94 22.54 19.15
C PHE A 487 8.85 22.21 20.34
N ASN A 488 9.45 23.23 20.95
CA ASN A 488 10.14 23.09 22.25
C ASN A 488 9.24 23.60 23.38
N GLY A 489 9.08 22.80 24.44
CA GLY A 489 8.37 23.19 25.67
C GLY A 489 6.84 23.08 25.60
N THR A 490 6.20 23.16 26.76
CA THR A 490 4.74 23.03 26.96
C THR A 490 3.92 24.14 26.29
N GLU A 491 4.53 25.29 26.02
CA GLU A 491 3.84 26.51 25.56
C GLU A 491 3.82 26.68 24.03
N LYS A 492 4.46 25.76 23.26
CA LYS A 492 4.49 25.80 21.78
C LYS A 492 4.98 27.14 21.19
N GLU A 493 5.87 27.85 21.88
CA GLU A 493 6.24 29.23 21.54
C GLU A 493 7.08 29.35 20.25
N VAL A 494 7.92 28.35 19.95
CA VAL A 494 8.87 28.41 18.83
C VAL A 494 8.77 27.14 17.98
N LEU A 495 8.45 27.34 16.70
CA LEU A 495 8.41 26.29 15.68
C LEU A 495 9.77 26.15 15.00
N TYR A 496 10.23 24.90 14.88
CA TYR A 496 11.42 24.55 14.12
C TYR A 496 11.05 23.65 12.95
N THR A 497 11.82 23.74 11.86
CA THR A 497 11.78 22.81 10.74
C THR A 497 13.14 22.13 10.59
N LEU A 498 13.15 20.85 10.27
CA LEU A 498 14.38 20.11 9.97
C LEU A 498 14.74 20.34 8.50
N ARG A 499 15.85 21.03 8.25
CA ARG A 499 16.39 21.29 6.90
C ARG A 499 17.92 21.22 6.92
N ASP A 500 18.50 20.56 5.91
CA ASP A 500 19.94 20.33 5.81
C ASP A 500 20.50 19.72 7.12
N GLU A 501 19.83 18.69 7.63
CA GLU A 501 20.21 18.00 8.87
C GLU A 501 20.21 18.87 10.14
N ARG A 502 19.57 20.04 10.13
CA ARG A 502 19.54 20.97 11.26
C ARG A 502 18.15 21.53 11.53
N TRP A 503 17.82 21.66 12.81
CA TRP A 503 16.63 22.39 13.26
C TRP A 503 16.82 23.89 13.05
N LYS A 504 15.97 24.50 12.23
CA LYS A 504 15.95 25.94 11.94
C LYS A 504 14.62 26.53 12.40
N THR A 505 14.67 27.67 13.08
CA THR A 505 13.46 28.39 13.52
C THR A 505 12.69 28.92 12.32
N VAL A 506 11.36 28.78 12.36
CA VAL A 506 10.43 29.34 11.38
C VAL A 506 9.30 30.08 12.10
N LYS A 507 8.78 31.15 11.48
CA LYS A 507 7.69 31.94 12.07
C LYS A 507 6.37 31.18 12.07
N SER A 508 6.10 30.46 10.99
CA SER A 508 4.90 29.64 10.79
C SER A 508 5.16 28.59 9.72
N ALA A 509 4.30 27.58 9.67
CA ALA A 509 4.21 26.62 8.58
C ALA A 509 2.74 26.53 8.13
N ASP A 510 2.50 26.47 6.82
CA ASP A 510 1.18 26.21 6.27
C ASP A 510 0.88 24.71 6.38
N LEU A 511 0.28 24.32 7.51
CA LEU A 511 -0.08 22.93 7.79
C LEU A 511 -1.41 22.53 7.13
N SER A 512 -2.22 23.49 6.68
CA SER A 512 -3.51 23.25 6.02
C SER A 512 -3.39 23.13 4.50
N LEU A 513 -2.19 23.33 3.93
CA LEU A 513 -1.94 23.42 2.50
C LEU A 513 -2.74 24.54 1.80
N ALA A 514 -3.20 25.56 2.54
CA ALA A 514 -4.08 26.59 1.98
C ALA A 514 -3.35 27.46 0.96
N SER A 515 -2.09 27.82 1.24
CA SER A 515 -1.23 28.52 0.29
C SER A 515 -0.93 27.65 -0.93
N TYR A 516 -0.68 26.36 -0.71
CA TYR A 516 -0.44 25.43 -1.81
C TYR A 516 -1.65 25.35 -2.76
N ILE A 517 -2.86 25.20 -2.20
CA ILE A 517 -4.10 25.10 -2.98
C ILE A 517 -4.30 26.36 -3.84
N ASN A 518 -4.17 27.54 -3.23
CA ASN A 518 -4.34 28.81 -3.94
C ASN A 518 -3.29 29.01 -5.05
N ASN A 519 -2.05 28.55 -4.83
CA ASN A 519 -0.97 28.72 -5.81
C ASN A 519 -1.00 27.66 -6.93
N ASN A 520 -1.82 26.62 -6.81
CA ASN A 520 -1.88 25.48 -7.73
C ASN A 520 -3.31 25.21 -8.23
N GLU A 521 -4.17 26.25 -8.30
CA GLU A 521 -5.57 26.14 -8.69
C GLU A 521 -5.77 25.39 -10.02
N SER A 522 -4.93 25.66 -11.03
CA SER A 522 -5.03 24.98 -12.33
C SER A 522 -4.73 23.48 -12.25
N LEU A 523 -3.70 23.08 -11.50
CA LEU A 523 -3.35 21.66 -11.28
C LEU A 523 -4.51 20.96 -10.58
N ILE A 524 -5.03 21.58 -9.52
CA ILE A 524 -6.10 21.01 -8.69
C ILE A 524 -7.40 20.89 -9.46
N ALA A 525 -7.80 21.95 -10.18
CA ALA A 525 -9.02 21.96 -10.97
C ALA A 525 -8.97 20.88 -12.07
N GLU A 526 -7.86 20.78 -12.79
CA GLU A 526 -7.69 19.76 -13.84
C GLU A 526 -7.73 18.34 -13.22
N MET A 527 -6.94 18.09 -12.17
CA MET A 527 -6.94 16.81 -11.46
C MET A 527 -8.33 16.40 -10.97
N ILE A 528 -9.05 17.30 -10.29
CA ILE A 528 -10.40 17.00 -9.79
C ILE A 528 -11.33 16.69 -10.95
N SER A 529 -11.36 17.52 -11.99
CA SER A 529 -12.27 17.34 -13.14
C SER A 529 -12.02 16.02 -13.90
N GLU A 530 -10.75 15.66 -14.13
CA GLU A 530 -10.39 14.45 -14.87
C GLU A 530 -10.65 13.18 -14.05
N ILE A 531 -10.25 13.15 -12.78
CA ILE A 531 -10.41 11.96 -11.93
C ILE A 531 -11.88 11.78 -11.53
N SER A 532 -12.59 12.85 -11.14
CA SER A 532 -13.98 12.76 -10.67
C SER A 532 -14.95 12.25 -11.74
N PHE A 533 -14.64 12.45 -13.03
CA PHE A 533 -15.46 11.90 -14.12
C PHE A 533 -15.55 10.37 -14.06
N PHE A 534 -14.51 9.69 -13.58
CA PHE A 534 -14.47 8.24 -13.43
C PHE A 534 -14.84 7.76 -12.03
N ASP A 535 -14.88 8.64 -11.03
CA ASP A 535 -15.13 8.28 -9.64
C ASP A 535 -16.62 7.98 -9.40
N GLN A 536 -16.95 6.69 -9.21
CA GLN A 536 -18.30 6.19 -8.89
C GLN A 536 -18.46 5.90 -7.38
N GLY A 537 -17.64 6.53 -6.53
CA GLY A 537 -17.57 6.35 -5.09
C GLY A 537 -16.75 5.13 -4.68
N ASP A 538 -17.24 3.93 -5.00
CA ASP A 538 -16.56 2.69 -4.62
C ASP A 538 -15.54 2.21 -5.66
N VAL A 539 -15.63 2.70 -6.89
CA VAL A 539 -14.80 2.27 -8.02
C VAL A 539 -14.50 3.44 -8.94
N PHE A 540 -13.38 3.34 -9.65
CA PHE A 540 -13.11 4.19 -10.81
C PHE A 540 -13.51 3.43 -12.09
N SER A 541 -14.53 3.93 -12.78
CA SER A 541 -15.00 3.35 -14.04
C SER A 541 -15.64 4.42 -14.90
N ALA A 542 -15.76 4.14 -16.20
CA ALA A 542 -16.56 4.98 -17.07
C ALA A 542 -18.01 5.07 -16.53
N PRO A 543 -18.62 6.26 -16.47
CA PRO A 543 -19.99 6.40 -15.97
C PRO A 543 -20.99 5.79 -16.96
N GLU A 544 -22.10 5.26 -16.44
CA GLU A 544 -23.25 4.82 -17.25
C GLU A 544 -24.20 6.01 -17.48
N ILE A 545 -24.04 6.68 -18.62
CA ILE A 545 -24.84 7.86 -18.96
C ILE A 545 -25.63 7.57 -20.24
N ASP A 546 -26.93 7.81 -20.20
CA ASP A 546 -27.76 7.70 -21.40
C ASP A 546 -27.31 8.76 -22.43
N THR A 547 -26.98 8.29 -23.63
CA THR A 547 -26.50 9.13 -24.72
C THR A 547 -27.60 9.46 -25.73
N HIS A 548 -28.82 8.94 -25.53
CA HIS A 548 -29.99 9.33 -26.31
C HIS A 548 -30.85 10.34 -25.53
N ILE A 549 -30.89 11.58 -25.99
CA ILE A 549 -31.66 12.64 -25.34
C ILE A 549 -32.94 12.91 -26.14
N ILE A 550 -34.08 12.67 -25.51
CA ILE A 550 -35.40 12.93 -26.07
C ILE A 550 -35.82 14.35 -25.73
N ILE A 551 -36.14 15.16 -26.73
CA ILE A 551 -36.65 16.53 -26.60
C ILE A 551 -38.17 16.49 -26.80
N GLU A 552 -38.91 16.75 -25.73
CA GLU A 552 -40.36 16.73 -25.75
C GLU A 552 -40.92 17.96 -26.47
N ARG A 553 -42.03 17.79 -27.19
CA ARG A 553 -42.79 18.90 -27.81
C ARG A 553 -43.01 20.08 -26.85
N SER A 554 -43.33 19.80 -25.60
CA SER A 554 -43.53 20.87 -24.60
C SER A 554 -42.28 21.68 -24.29
N GLU A 555 -41.09 21.10 -24.44
CA GLU A 555 -39.79 21.80 -24.30
C GLU A 555 -39.54 22.68 -25.52
N VAL A 556 -39.86 22.19 -26.73
CA VAL A 556 -39.77 22.97 -27.98
C VAL A 556 -40.70 24.18 -27.94
N GLU A 557 -41.97 23.97 -27.60
CA GLU A 557 -43.00 25.01 -27.54
C GLU A 557 -42.67 26.11 -26.50
N LYS A 558 -42.09 25.71 -25.36
CA LYS A 558 -41.64 26.63 -24.30
C LYS A 558 -40.25 27.22 -24.55
N LYS A 559 -39.53 26.74 -25.57
CA LYS A 559 -38.12 27.06 -25.83
C LYS A 559 -37.21 26.74 -24.63
N ASP A 560 -37.55 25.68 -23.89
CA ASP A 560 -36.77 25.21 -22.75
C ASP A 560 -35.62 24.33 -23.24
N ILE A 561 -34.39 24.79 -23.00
CA ILE A 561 -33.17 24.05 -23.34
C ILE A 561 -32.40 23.63 -22.09
N SER A 562 -32.98 23.79 -20.89
CA SER A 562 -32.27 23.60 -19.61
C SER A 562 -31.70 22.18 -19.51
N LYS A 563 -32.44 21.17 -19.96
CA LYS A 563 -31.98 19.77 -20.01
C LYS A 563 -30.75 19.58 -20.89
N LEU A 564 -30.73 20.22 -22.07
CA LEU A 564 -29.59 20.14 -22.97
C LEU A 564 -28.38 20.88 -22.37
N LEU A 565 -28.57 22.06 -21.80
CA LEU A 565 -27.48 22.80 -21.16
C LEU A 565 -26.83 21.99 -20.04
N VAL A 566 -27.62 21.43 -19.12
CA VAL A 566 -27.10 20.57 -18.04
C VAL A 566 -26.29 19.39 -18.59
N PHE A 567 -26.78 18.75 -19.65
CA PHE A 567 -26.07 17.62 -20.26
C PHE A 567 -24.76 18.05 -20.91
N PHE A 568 -24.78 19.12 -21.71
CA PHE A 568 -23.59 19.56 -22.45
C PHE A 568 -22.56 20.24 -21.54
N ASP A 569 -22.98 20.86 -20.44
CA ASP A 569 -22.09 21.32 -19.36
C ASP A 569 -21.32 20.14 -18.75
N LEU A 570 -22.00 19.01 -18.52
CA LEU A 570 -21.33 17.76 -18.12
C LEU A 570 -20.39 17.26 -19.21
N ALA A 571 -20.80 17.29 -20.48
CA ALA A 571 -20.00 16.79 -21.60
C ALA A 571 -18.70 17.58 -21.83
N ILE A 572 -18.66 18.86 -21.44
CA ILE A 572 -17.46 19.71 -21.50
C ILE A 572 -16.76 19.87 -20.15
N SER A 573 -17.20 19.18 -19.10
CA SER A 573 -16.69 19.35 -17.72
C SER A 573 -15.21 18.94 -17.55
N SER A 574 -14.72 18.03 -18.40
CA SER A 574 -13.33 17.57 -18.42
C SER A 574 -12.95 17.08 -19.82
N LYS A 575 -11.64 16.96 -20.12
CA LYS A 575 -11.15 16.36 -21.36
C LYS A 575 -11.58 14.90 -21.47
N SER A 576 -11.64 14.20 -20.34
CA SER A 576 -12.17 12.83 -20.26
C SER A 576 -13.65 12.76 -20.63
N ALA A 577 -14.49 13.68 -20.14
CA ALA A 577 -15.89 13.78 -20.56
C ALA A 577 -16.03 14.07 -22.06
N MET A 578 -15.23 15.02 -22.58
CA MET A 578 -15.24 15.37 -24.00
C MET A 578 -14.95 14.14 -24.88
N ARG A 579 -13.89 13.39 -24.58
CA ARG A 579 -13.54 12.14 -25.29
C ARG A 579 -14.62 11.08 -25.13
N TYR A 580 -15.20 10.97 -23.93
CA TYR A 580 -16.23 9.98 -23.65
C TYR A 580 -17.48 10.21 -24.51
N PHE A 581 -17.96 11.45 -24.65
CA PHE A 581 -19.18 11.76 -25.41
C PHE A 581 -18.96 12.02 -26.90
N GLN A 582 -17.71 12.18 -27.35
CA GLN A 582 -17.37 12.49 -28.75
C GLN A 582 -18.09 11.54 -29.73
N GLY A 583 -18.94 12.10 -30.57
CA GLY A 583 -19.70 11.36 -31.58
C GLY A 583 -20.64 10.26 -31.06
N LYS A 584 -21.05 10.30 -29.78
CA LYS A 584 -21.93 9.27 -29.18
C LYS A 584 -23.37 9.72 -28.93
N ILE A 585 -23.65 11.02 -28.92
CA ILE A 585 -24.97 11.54 -28.55
C ILE A 585 -25.96 11.43 -29.70
N ASP A 586 -27.13 10.85 -29.46
CA ASP A 586 -28.28 10.97 -30.36
C ASP A 586 -29.34 11.88 -29.75
N LEU A 587 -29.99 12.72 -30.56
CA LEU A 587 -31.08 13.57 -30.11
C LEU A 587 -32.34 13.22 -30.91
N SER A 588 -33.49 13.19 -30.25
CA SER A 588 -34.78 13.00 -30.90
C SER A 588 -35.80 14.04 -30.47
N PHE A 589 -36.79 14.29 -31.31
CA PHE A 589 -37.96 15.09 -30.96
C PHE A 589 -39.16 14.16 -30.78
N ASN A 590 -39.85 14.28 -29.65
CA ASN A 590 -41.03 13.47 -29.33
C ASN A 590 -42.31 14.32 -29.38
N GLY A 591 -43.41 13.72 -29.82
CA GLY A 591 -44.73 14.38 -29.89
C GLY A 591 -45.06 15.04 -31.24
N TYR A 592 -44.33 14.69 -32.30
CA TYR A 592 -44.49 15.21 -33.66
C TYR A 592 -44.81 14.11 -34.69
N ASP A 593 -45.21 12.91 -34.25
CA ASP A 593 -45.42 11.74 -35.12
C ASP A 593 -46.54 11.90 -36.17
N HIS A 594 -47.40 12.90 -35.99
CA HIS A 594 -48.51 13.21 -36.88
C HIS A 594 -48.33 14.55 -37.61
N ASP A 595 -47.22 15.22 -37.39
CA ASP A 595 -46.88 16.51 -38.00
C ASP A 595 -46.10 16.29 -39.32
N PRO A 596 -45.93 17.34 -40.14
CA PRO A 596 -45.01 17.30 -41.28
C PRO A 596 -43.58 16.97 -40.85
N GLU A 597 -42.69 16.77 -41.83
CA GLU A 597 -41.27 16.54 -41.56
C GLU A 597 -40.71 17.60 -40.60
N LEU A 598 -39.93 17.18 -39.59
CA LEU A 598 -39.54 18.03 -38.46
C LEU A 598 -38.91 19.37 -38.88
N TYR A 599 -38.13 19.38 -39.96
CA TYR A 599 -37.48 20.59 -40.48
C TYR A 599 -38.42 21.59 -41.16
N GLU A 600 -39.68 21.22 -41.42
CA GLU A 600 -40.73 22.11 -41.93
C GLU A 600 -41.48 22.83 -40.81
N ILE A 601 -41.45 22.28 -39.59
CA ILE A 601 -42.21 22.81 -38.45
C ILE A 601 -41.52 24.06 -37.90
N LYS A 602 -42.23 25.20 -37.90
CA LYS A 602 -41.65 26.50 -37.50
C LYS A 602 -41.03 26.49 -36.10
N GLU A 603 -41.71 25.93 -35.11
CA GLU A 603 -41.21 25.88 -33.73
C GLU A 603 -39.94 25.01 -33.59
N ILE A 604 -39.83 23.90 -34.35
CA ILE A 604 -38.60 23.09 -34.40
C ILE A 604 -37.46 23.89 -35.02
N ARG A 605 -37.73 24.65 -36.09
CA ARG A 605 -36.71 25.52 -36.72
C ARG A 605 -36.25 26.62 -35.77
N ASP A 606 -37.19 27.28 -35.08
CA ASP A 606 -36.89 28.29 -34.07
C ASP A 606 -36.05 27.68 -32.92
N TYR A 607 -36.40 26.47 -32.48
CA TYR A 607 -35.68 25.75 -31.43
C TYR A 607 -34.27 25.31 -31.86
N ALA A 608 -34.10 24.83 -33.10
CA ALA A 608 -32.80 24.49 -33.67
C ALA A 608 -31.86 25.71 -33.72
N GLN A 609 -32.38 26.91 -33.99
CA GLN A 609 -31.61 28.15 -33.91
C GLN A 609 -31.14 28.44 -32.49
N ILE A 610 -32.00 28.25 -31.49
CA ILE A 610 -31.67 28.44 -30.08
C ILE A 610 -30.59 27.44 -29.64
N ILE A 611 -30.75 26.16 -29.98
CA ILE A 611 -29.74 25.14 -29.67
C ILE A 611 -28.39 25.52 -30.28
N ASN A 612 -28.34 25.85 -31.57
CA ASN A 612 -27.08 26.20 -32.22
C ASN A 612 -26.41 27.41 -31.55
N GLN A 613 -27.19 28.44 -31.17
CA GLN A 613 -26.66 29.62 -30.49
C GLN A 613 -26.10 29.31 -29.10
N GLN A 614 -26.78 28.46 -28.33
CA GLN A 614 -26.46 28.19 -26.92
C GLN A 614 -25.45 27.04 -26.76
N ILE A 615 -25.36 26.14 -27.76
CA ILE A 615 -24.49 24.96 -27.74
C ILE A 615 -23.62 24.96 -29.02
N PRO A 616 -22.58 25.82 -29.07
CA PRO A 616 -21.80 26.06 -30.29
C PRO A 616 -20.93 24.87 -30.73
N HIS A 617 -20.81 23.84 -29.90
CA HIS A 617 -19.96 22.66 -30.12
C HIS A 617 -20.77 21.36 -30.23
N LEU A 618 -22.08 21.46 -30.46
CA LEU A 618 -23.00 20.33 -30.54
C LEU A 618 -22.50 19.23 -31.51
N PHE A 619 -21.99 19.59 -32.69
CA PHE A 619 -21.56 18.63 -33.71
C PHE A 619 -20.33 17.81 -33.30
N PHE A 620 -19.55 18.26 -32.31
CA PHE A 620 -18.46 17.46 -31.75
C PHE A 620 -18.99 16.18 -31.07
N PHE A 621 -20.18 16.27 -30.48
CA PHE A 621 -20.76 15.20 -29.67
C PHE A 621 -21.81 14.35 -30.40
N LEU A 622 -22.52 14.92 -31.38
CA LEU A 622 -23.58 14.22 -32.09
C LEU A 622 -23.04 13.01 -32.86
N ASN A 623 -23.75 11.89 -32.76
CA ASN A 623 -23.46 10.66 -33.51
C ASN A 623 -23.76 10.86 -35.00
N PRO A 624 -22.75 10.87 -35.88
CA PRO A 624 -22.96 11.05 -37.33
C PRO A 624 -23.78 9.94 -37.97
N LYS A 625 -23.85 8.77 -37.31
CA LYS A 625 -24.62 7.60 -37.73
C LYS A 625 -25.80 7.33 -36.79
N GLY A 626 -26.21 8.33 -36.00
CA GLY A 626 -27.37 8.23 -35.11
C GLY A 626 -28.63 7.83 -35.86
N VAL A 627 -29.49 7.04 -35.20
CA VAL A 627 -30.71 6.48 -35.81
C VAL A 627 -31.71 7.60 -36.10
N CYS A 628 -31.74 8.64 -35.25
CA CYS A 628 -32.64 9.77 -35.39
C CYS A 628 -32.20 10.76 -36.48
N GLY A 629 -30.96 10.67 -36.99
CA GLY A 629 -30.47 11.50 -38.09
C GLY A 629 -30.44 13.00 -37.77
N ILE A 630 -30.32 13.37 -36.49
CA ILE A 630 -30.50 14.75 -36.01
C ILE A 630 -29.63 15.79 -36.73
N ILE A 631 -28.38 15.44 -37.09
CA ILE A 631 -27.49 16.34 -37.83
C ILE A 631 -28.13 16.80 -39.15
N LYS A 632 -28.83 15.88 -39.85
CA LYS A 632 -29.55 16.21 -41.09
C LYS A 632 -30.75 17.10 -40.81
N ILE A 633 -31.50 16.84 -39.74
CA ILE A 633 -32.66 17.65 -39.34
C ILE A 633 -32.20 19.08 -39.04
N LEU A 634 -31.16 19.25 -38.21
CA LEU A 634 -30.58 20.55 -37.90
C LEU A 634 -30.08 21.25 -39.16
N TYR A 635 -29.35 20.56 -40.04
CA TYR A 635 -28.92 21.11 -41.32
C TYR A 635 -30.10 21.63 -42.16
N LEU A 636 -31.18 20.85 -42.28
CA LEU A 636 -32.36 21.22 -43.05
C LEU A 636 -33.16 22.37 -42.42
N CYS A 637 -33.20 22.50 -41.08
CA CYS A 637 -33.83 23.63 -40.39
C CYS A 637 -33.23 24.99 -40.79
N PHE A 638 -31.94 24.99 -41.13
CA PHE A 638 -31.18 26.17 -41.59
C PHE A 638 -31.20 26.33 -43.13
N CYS A 639 -31.82 25.40 -43.85
CA CYS A 639 -32.03 25.50 -45.28
C CYS A 639 -33.42 26.07 -45.60
N GLU A 640 -33.57 26.74 -46.73
CA GLU A 640 -34.87 27.03 -47.30
C GLU A 640 -35.25 25.90 -48.28
N VAL A 641 -36.32 25.16 -47.98
CA VAL A 641 -36.81 24.09 -48.86
C VAL A 641 -37.57 24.73 -50.03
N THR A 642 -37.05 24.55 -51.25
CA THR A 642 -37.59 25.17 -52.47
C THR A 642 -38.54 24.25 -53.23
N SER A 643 -38.32 22.93 -53.20
CA SER A 643 -39.26 21.93 -53.72
C SER A 643 -38.93 20.52 -53.20
N ILE A 644 -39.93 19.65 -53.13
CA ILE A 644 -39.80 18.24 -52.81
C ILE A 644 -40.29 17.44 -54.03
N GLN A 645 -39.46 16.54 -54.55
CA GLN A 645 -39.80 15.67 -55.67
C GLN A 645 -39.73 14.21 -55.21
N ASN A 646 -40.85 13.50 -55.31
CA ASN A 646 -40.90 12.07 -54.99
C ASN A 646 -40.68 11.26 -56.26
N ASN A 647 -39.74 10.33 -56.25
CA ASN A 647 -39.58 9.40 -57.37
C ASN A 647 -40.56 8.21 -57.24
N LEU A 648 -40.75 7.49 -58.34
CA LEU A 648 -41.61 6.30 -58.44
C LEU A 648 -41.17 5.13 -57.54
N HIS A 649 -40.00 5.22 -56.91
CA HIS A 649 -39.44 4.23 -56.00
C HIS A 649 -39.52 4.65 -54.52
N GLY A 650 -40.28 5.71 -54.21
CA GLY A 650 -40.51 6.17 -52.83
C GLY A 650 -39.34 6.95 -52.20
N LYS A 651 -38.37 7.42 -52.99
CA LYS A 651 -37.33 8.35 -52.50
C LYS A 651 -37.75 9.80 -52.77
N SER A 652 -37.71 10.61 -51.73
CA SER A 652 -37.91 12.05 -51.79
C SER A 652 -36.58 12.76 -52.06
N TYR A 653 -36.56 13.63 -53.07
CA TYR A 653 -35.47 14.55 -53.38
C TYR A 653 -35.87 15.95 -52.93
N ILE A 654 -35.09 16.55 -52.03
CA ILE A 654 -35.38 17.87 -51.47
C ILE A 654 -34.42 18.86 -52.13
N ASN A 655 -34.97 19.82 -52.87
CA ASN A 655 -34.20 20.95 -53.38
C ASN A 655 -34.14 22.03 -52.30
N ILE A 656 -32.94 22.34 -51.85
CA ILE A 656 -32.68 23.29 -50.77
C ILE A 656 -31.91 24.50 -51.28
N ASN A 657 -32.22 25.67 -50.72
CA ASN A 657 -31.43 26.88 -50.83
C ASN A 657 -30.62 27.07 -49.53
N PRO A 658 -29.28 26.98 -49.57
CA PRO A 658 -28.43 26.92 -48.38
C PRO A 658 -28.05 28.30 -47.79
N ASN A 659 -28.81 29.37 -48.06
CA ASN A 659 -28.43 30.74 -47.73
C ASN A 659 -28.05 31.01 -46.26
N ASN A 660 -28.59 30.24 -45.30
CA ASN A 660 -28.30 30.40 -43.87
C ASN A 660 -27.42 29.29 -43.27
N ILE A 661 -26.85 28.43 -44.12
CA ILE A 661 -26.15 27.23 -43.66
C ILE A 661 -24.77 27.53 -43.08
N ASP A 662 -24.13 28.57 -43.62
CA ASP A 662 -22.82 29.03 -43.15
C ASP A 662 -22.88 29.45 -41.68
N ILE A 663 -24.04 29.92 -41.20
CA ILE A 663 -24.26 30.26 -39.79
C ILE A 663 -24.09 29.02 -38.90
N LEU A 664 -24.72 27.91 -39.27
CA LEU A 664 -24.64 26.64 -38.55
C LEU A 664 -23.24 26.04 -38.67
N LEU A 665 -22.75 25.85 -39.90
CA LEU A 665 -21.50 25.14 -40.15
C LEU A 665 -20.28 25.89 -39.61
N ASN A 666 -20.19 27.22 -39.77
CA ASN A 666 -19.05 27.96 -39.24
C ASN A 666 -19.01 27.89 -37.71
N GLN A 667 -20.15 28.05 -37.04
CA GLN A 667 -20.20 28.00 -35.58
C GLN A 667 -19.83 26.62 -35.05
N GLN A 668 -20.43 25.56 -35.61
CA GLN A 668 -20.17 24.19 -35.19
C GLN A 668 -18.75 23.73 -35.53
N ASN A 669 -18.19 24.15 -36.67
CA ASN A 669 -16.80 23.85 -37.02
C ASN A 669 -15.80 24.50 -36.06
N LEU A 670 -16.05 25.74 -35.62
CA LEU A 670 -15.24 26.38 -34.58
C LEU A 670 -15.35 25.63 -33.25
N GLY A 671 -16.54 25.18 -32.87
CA GLY A 671 -16.73 24.36 -31.67
C GLY A 671 -16.00 23.02 -31.74
N ILE A 672 -16.01 22.35 -32.90
CA ILE A 672 -15.23 21.12 -33.14
C ILE A 672 -13.74 21.38 -33.00
N GLU A 673 -13.22 22.45 -33.62
CA GLU A 673 -11.80 22.80 -33.51
C GLU A 673 -11.37 23.02 -32.06
N GLN A 674 -12.13 23.82 -31.31
CA GLN A 674 -11.86 24.14 -29.91
C GLN A 674 -11.83 22.89 -29.03
N LEU A 675 -12.88 22.05 -29.08
CA LEU A 675 -12.96 20.86 -28.23
C LEU A 675 -11.95 19.79 -28.66
N ALA A 676 -11.70 19.63 -29.96
CA ALA A 676 -10.71 18.68 -30.46
C ALA A 676 -9.29 19.05 -30.01
N GLU A 677 -8.93 20.34 -30.04
CA GLU A 677 -7.65 20.83 -29.51
C GLU A 677 -7.53 20.56 -28.00
N LEU A 678 -8.56 20.89 -27.22
CA LEU A 678 -8.55 20.72 -25.75
C LEU A 678 -8.37 19.25 -25.32
N CYS A 679 -9.02 18.32 -26.01
CA CYS A 679 -8.96 16.89 -25.69
C CYS A 679 -7.99 16.08 -26.56
N GLY A 680 -7.25 16.71 -27.47
CA GLY A 680 -6.29 16.03 -28.35
C GLY A 680 -6.92 15.07 -29.37
N ALA A 681 -8.15 15.34 -29.82
CA ALA A 681 -8.80 14.62 -30.92
C ALA A 681 -8.42 15.24 -32.29
N SER A 682 -8.63 14.51 -33.39
CA SER A 682 -8.46 15.09 -34.74
C SER A 682 -9.74 15.79 -35.20
N PRO A 683 -9.74 17.12 -35.34
CA PRO A 683 -10.91 17.85 -35.84
C PRO A 683 -11.25 17.47 -37.28
N GLU A 684 -10.27 17.12 -38.11
CA GLU A 684 -10.49 16.74 -39.51
C GLU A 684 -11.32 15.45 -39.63
N LEU A 685 -11.06 14.45 -38.79
CA LEU A 685 -11.83 13.21 -38.79
C LEU A 685 -13.28 13.44 -38.37
N ILE A 686 -13.51 14.29 -37.37
CA ILE A 686 -14.85 14.64 -36.90
C ILE A 686 -15.62 15.37 -38.01
N LYS A 687 -15.03 16.42 -38.57
CA LYS A 687 -15.64 17.21 -39.67
C LYS A 687 -15.98 16.34 -40.88
N LYS A 688 -15.05 15.47 -41.29
CA LYS A 688 -15.28 14.53 -42.39
C LYS A 688 -16.49 13.62 -42.12
N SER A 689 -16.61 13.10 -40.91
CA SER A 689 -17.74 12.25 -40.52
C SER A 689 -19.07 13.00 -40.58
N ILE A 690 -19.09 14.26 -40.13
CA ILE A 690 -20.26 15.14 -40.24
C ILE A 690 -20.61 15.39 -41.71
N ASP A 691 -19.64 15.78 -42.55
CA ASP A 691 -19.84 16.07 -43.97
C ASP A 691 -20.39 14.87 -44.74
N GLU A 692 -19.95 13.65 -44.41
CA GLU A 692 -20.47 12.41 -45.00
C GLU A 692 -21.95 12.15 -44.65
N THR A 693 -22.43 12.69 -43.54
CA THR A 693 -23.82 12.60 -43.07
C THR A 693 -24.73 13.64 -43.70
N LEU A 694 -24.18 14.79 -44.15
CA LEU A 694 -24.99 15.86 -44.74
C LEU A 694 -25.61 15.46 -46.09
N PRO A 695 -26.79 16.00 -46.44
CA PRO A 695 -27.40 15.77 -47.75
C PRO A 695 -26.44 16.18 -48.87
N ARG A 696 -26.12 15.23 -49.77
CA ARG A 696 -25.24 15.50 -50.92
C ARG A 696 -25.98 16.37 -51.95
N LYS A 697 -25.24 17.34 -52.52
CA LYS A 697 -25.70 18.14 -53.65
C LYS A 697 -25.97 17.28 -54.89
#